data_AF-A0A553P8I3-F1
#
_entry.id   AF-A0A553P8I3-F1
#
_cell.length_a   1.000
_cell.length_b   1.000
_cell.length_c   1.000
_cell.angle_alpha   90.00
_cell.angle_beta   90.00
_cell.angle_gamma   90.00
#
_symmetry.space_group_name_H-M   'P 1'
#
loop_
_entity.id
_entity.type
_entity.pdbx_description
1 polymer ?
#
loop_
_entity_poly.entity_id
_entity_poly.type
_entity_poly.pdbx_seq_one_letter_code
_entity_poly.pdbx_strand_id
1 'polypeptide(L)'
;MTPRFKPKCWWEEDQVALRALSCSKSFGLDPDKDDQNCQKYHICAFGYIIGANTCPSNAIFDPSLLKCVSGENCNQLTSHLKTTPRAITYQANFGKLKACPHSNFIVCSYPGWPVNDFSPNKVDFSMCTHVIYSFATVSGDFLISNASLNFPNVPGQEEIRTKYPDLVFLISVGGWTESQDNQDRFRSLFASEEKTQTFAISVANYLEKYSFDGLDMAFLHPNANDKDNYAQFMGILHKTLCKRNFILTASISGIISQLGTQFDFKALHTNVDHYHVMAYEYHGFWDENADHHSPLYKRSWDESGLDVESTIDFLQESGVPPEKIVLQIPAFGRGFVTSMNMKVSLGITLSLAFLAVQAQAFDCTQVNQGILYRDPTDCASFYFCEGHTAHKYTCPSNLVFNPNINGCDWPHNVNCESSTTENPRPTQSTFTPPSTTVSSPSTTSTNPSQSTTVQTRSTTMPTGGSTLGKKVVCYYPNWAYWRQGIGKYQVRDIDFSLCTHVIYSFAVLSPDYEIVAHDSYLDLASNWGLDNYRLFAGMRGLYPNTKFMIALGGWNDSQDNKGRYQTMLRSQSYRQKFVNSAVLFLQKYGFDGLDLDYEFPDAGDKVGFAAWARELRAALAPHGYELTAAISAGESKIRAGLDIPSLSQSLDAIHIMTYDYHGSWETQADHHAPMSQRSWDTVRNDVENTVNVLRRMGAPANKLVLGIPTYGKSFTVSGTNGAPPMPSSGGGVVGPITNQVGTLSFMEICLKIKNNAWTLIDDPAGPYAYKGDQWVGFDTAKSTKAKAQYVLDQDLGGAMIWDLPSDDFSNQCGQGPYPLLTAINQVLTYASP
;
A
#
# COMPACT_ATOMS: atom_id res chain seq x y z
N MET A 1 42.79 12.14 -6.56
CA MET A 1 41.88 12.22 -5.40
C MET A 1 41.39 13.66 -5.31
N THR A 2 40.13 13.90 -5.65
CA THR A 2 39.47 15.20 -5.48
C THR A 2 39.32 15.50 -3.98
N PRO A 3 39.50 16.75 -3.52
CA PRO A 3 39.27 17.10 -2.12
C PRO A 3 37.79 16.87 -1.78
N ARG A 4 37.52 16.02 -0.80
CA ARG A 4 36.15 15.72 -0.33
C ARG A 4 35.63 16.88 0.51
N PHE A 5 34.37 17.26 0.30
CA PHE A 5 33.67 18.20 1.17
C PHE A 5 33.20 17.42 2.42
N LYS A 6 33.92 17.56 3.54
CA LYS A 6 33.45 17.04 4.83
C LYS A 6 32.40 18.00 5.39
N PRO A 7 31.30 17.53 6.02
CA PRO A 7 30.46 18.39 6.83
C PRO A 7 31.33 19.10 7.87
N LYS A 8 31.27 20.43 7.92
CA LYS A 8 31.97 21.19 8.97
C LYS A 8 31.13 21.10 10.24
N CYS A 9 31.80 20.80 11.35
CA CYS A 9 31.22 20.98 12.68
C CYS A 9 30.93 22.47 12.88
N TRP A 10 29.73 22.79 13.37
CA TRP A 10 29.24 24.15 13.54
C TRP A 10 29.78 24.70 14.88
N TRP A 11 30.84 25.53 14.86
CA TRP A 11 31.39 26.14 16.08
C TRP A 11 31.49 27.67 15.96
N GLU A 12 31.09 28.38 17.03
CA GLU A 12 31.10 29.82 17.35
C GLU A 12 30.97 30.91 16.25
N GLU A 13 31.66 30.81 15.11
CA GLU A 13 31.62 31.85 14.05
C GLU A 13 30.24 31.91 13.35
N ASP A 14 29.54 30.78 13.19
CA ASP A 14 28.18 30.74 12.59
C ASP A 14 27.06 31.06 13.60
N GLN A 15 27.34 31.01 14.91
CA GLN A 15 26.42 31.50 15.96
C GLN A 15 26.26 33.02 15.92
N VAL A 16 27.26 33.75 15.39
CA VAL A 16 27.19 35.20 15.13
C VAL A 16 26.17 35.52 14.05
N ALA A 17 26.06 34.69 13.01
CA ALA A 17 25.06 34.83 11.96
C ALA A 17 23.63 34.53 12.45
N LEU A 18 23.47 33.56 13.36
CA LEU A 18 22.19 33.24 14.01
C LEU A 18 21.72 34.34 14.98
N ARG A 19 22.63 34.99 15.71
CA ARG A 19 22.31 36.15 16.57
C ARG A 19 21.91 37.41 15.77
N ALA A 20 22.40 37.55 14.54
CA ALA A 20 21.93 38.61 13.65
C ALA A 20 20.48 38.38 13.19
N LEU A 21 20.06 37.12 13.03
CA LEU A 21 18.68 36.75 12.69
C LEU A 21 17.68 36.97 13.83
N SER A 22 18.12 36.83 15.09
CA SER A 22 17.29 37.08 16.27
C SER A 22 16.97 38.56 16.50
N CYS A 23 17.65 39.49 15.84
CA CYS A 23 17.34 40.92 15.90
C CYS A 23 16.06 41.32 15.13
N SER A 24 15.42 40.39 14.41
CA SER A 24 14.26 40.71 13.55
C SER A 24 12.91 40.17 14.06
N LYS A 25 12.87 39.50 15.22
CA LYS A 25 11.69 38.69 15.61
C LYS A 25 10.73 39.32 16.61
N SER A 26 10.80 40.62 16.86
CA SER A 26 9.87 41.26 17.79
C SER A 26 9.39 42.61 17.26
N PHE A 27 8.31 42.57 16.48
CA PHE A 27 7.46 43.70 16.09
C PHE A 27 8.12 44.75 15.18
N GLY A 28 7.42 45.15 14.11
CA GLY A 28 7.96 46.07 13.10
C GLY A 28 8.49 47.39 13.69
N LEU A 29 9.75 47.73 13.32
CA LEU A 29 10.48 49.01 13.50
C LEU A 29 10.74 49.37 14.99
N ASP A 30 11.92 49.67 15.53
CA ASP A 30 13.20 50.27 15.11
C ASP A 30 14.24 49.83 16.18
N PRO A 31 15.47 49.37 15.86
CA PRO A 31 16.43 48.98 16.89
C PRO A 31 16.91 50.20 17.69
N ASP A 32 17.05 49.99 19.01
CA ASP A 32 17.54 50.93 20.00
C ASP A 32 18.81 51.67 19.51
N LYS A 33 18.81 53.00 19.57
CA LYS A 33 19.83 53.85 18.93
C LYS A 33 21.19 53.80 19.64
N ASP A 34 21.26 53.21 20.82
CA ASP A 34 22.46 53.15 21.65
C ASP A 34 23.14 51.77 21.67
N ASP A 35 22.61 50.76 20.95
CA ASP A 35 23.29 49.46 20.79
C ASP A 35 24.34 49.51 19.64
N GLN A 36 25.59 49.77 20.02
CA GLN A 36 26.72 49.83 19.09
C GLN A 36 27.03 48.50 18.36
N ASN A 37 26.54 47.34 18.83
CA ASN A 37 26.75 46.07 18.13
C ASN A 37 25.77 45.89 16.97
N CYS A 38 24.54 46.41 17.08
CA CYS A 38 23.57 46.40 15.97
C CYS A 38 23.93 47.39 14.84
N GLN A 39 24.53 48.54 15.17
CA GLN A 39 24.89 49.56 14.15
C GLN A 39 25.99 49.12 13.18
N LYS A 40 26.77 48.07 13.49
CA LYS A 40 27.87 47.63 12.64
C LYS A 40 27.42 46.83 11.41
N TYR A 41 26.16 46.37 11.37
CA TYR A 41 25.66 45.46 10.34
C TYR A 41 24.31 45.91 9.77
N HIS A 42 24.33 46.93 8.90
CA HIS A 42 23.18 47.29 8.06
C HIS A 42 23.24 46.57 6.70
N ILE A 43 22.18 45.85 6.33
CA ILE A 43 21.94 45.36 4.96
C ILE A 43 20.82 46.20 4.34
N CYS A 44 21.11 46.90 3.24
CA CYS A 44 20.10 47.58 2.41
C CYS A 44 19.32 46.56 1.58
N ALA A 45 18.05 46.85 1.31
CA ALA A 45 17.17 46.06 0.45
C ALA A 45 17.70 45.98 -1.00
N PHE A 46 18.56 45.00 -1.26
CA PHE A 46 18.52 43.99 -2.32
C PHE A 46 19.66 43.03 -2.03
N GLY A 47 19.33 41.82 -1.60
CA GLY A 47 20.32 40.82 -1.21
C GLY A 47 21.27 40.49 -2.35
N TYR A 48 22.52 40.95 -2.23
CA TYR A 48 23.76 40.24 -2.55
C TYR A 48 24.93 40.95 -1.84
N ILE A 49 25.81 40.17 -1.19
CA ILE A 49 27.12 40.65 -0.78
C ILE A 49 27.97 40.75 -2.05
N ILE A 50 28.36 41.96 -2.46
CA ILE A 50 29.56 42.14 -3.27
C ILE A 50 30.53 42.95 -2.41
N GLY A 51 31.70 42.37 -2.14
CA GLY A 51 32.81 43.10 -1.57
C GLY A 51 33.09 44.35 -2.42
N ALA A 52 33.12 45.51 -1.77
CA ALA A 52 33.42 46.84 -2.30
C ALA A 52 33.92 46.90 -3.75
N ASN A 53 33.05 47.29 -4.69
CA ASN A 53 33.12 48.59 -5.39
C ASN A 53 32.10 48.67 -6.54
N THR A 54 31.27 49.72 -6.50
CA THR A 54 30.41 50.29 -7.57
C THR A 54 29.10 49.56 -7.96
N CYS A 55 27.96 50.06 -7.44
CA CYS A 55 26.65 49.95 -8.12
C CYS A 55 26.28 51.33 -8.70
N PRO A 56 26.05 51.48 -10.02
CA PRO A 56 25.55 52.73 -10.59
C PRO A 56 24.02 52.85 -10.53
N SER A 57 23.61 54.11 -10.40
CA SER A 57 22.26 54.68 -10.37
C SER A 57 21.36 54.18 -11.52
N ASN A 58 20.34 53.40 -11.17
CA ASN A 58 18.96 53.43 -11.70
C ASN A 58 18.17 52.23 -11.13
N ALA A 59 17.98 52.24 -9.82
CA ALA A 59 17.03 51.35 -9.16
C ALA A 59 15.59 51.62 -9.67
N ILE A 60 14.70 50.63 -9.56
CA ILE A 60 13.57 50.63 -8.59
C ILE A 60 12.75 49.33 -8.76
N PHE A 61 12.37 48.78 -7.61
CA PHE A 61 11.44 47.68 -7.39
C PHE A 61 9.99 48.20 -7.34
N ASP A 62 9.02 47.43 -7.84
CA ASP A 62 7.61 47.56 -7.38
C ASP A 62 6.95 46.19 -7.11
N PRO A 63 6.35 45.99 -5.92
CA PRO A 63 5.70 44.75 -5.45
C PRO A 63 4.25 44.49 -5.93
N SER A 64 3.76 45.04 -7.04
CA SER A 64 2.30 45.05 -7.35
C SER A 64 1.73 44.01 -8.35
N LEU A 65 2.36 42.85 -8.63
CA LEU A 65 1.80 41.84 -9.55
C LEU A 65 2.14 40.40 -9.06
N LEU A 66 1.24 39.46 -8.72
CA LEU A 66 -0.20 39.39 -8.68
C LEU A 66 -0.58 38.03 -8.03
N LYS A 67 -1.34 38.03 -6.92
CA LYS A 67 -2.46 37.10 -6.78
C LYS A 67 -3.62 37.88 -6.15
N CYS A 68 -4.52 38.29 -7.04
CA CYS A 68 -5.82 38.81 -6.65
C CYS A 68 -6.62 37.74 -5.90
N VAL A 69 -7.17 38.12 -4.75
CA VAL A 69 -8.42 37.57 -4.21
C VAL A 69 -9.29 38.76 -3.82
N SER A 70 -10.48 38.80 -4.45
CA SER A 70 -11.68 39.62 -4.17
C SER A 70 -11.57 41.16 -4.22
N GLY A 71 -12.35 41.76 -5.13
CA GLY A 71 -12.65 43.19 -5.18
C GLY A 71 -12.50 43.79 -6.58
N GLU A 72 -13.49 44.56 -7.02
CA GLU A 72 -13.73 45.01 -8.40
C GLU A 72 -12.60 45.85 -9.05
N ASN A 73 -12.52 45.76 -10.39
CA ASN A 73 -11.78 46.62 -11.33
C ASN A 73 -10.25 46.48 -11.44
N CYS A 74 -9.82 45.55 -12.28
CA CYS A 74 -8.45 45.47 -12.81
C CYS A 74 -8.45 45.93 -14.29
N ASN A 75 -8.23 47.23 -14.54
CA ASN A 75 -8.00 47.78 -15.87
C ASN A 75 -7.24 49.11 -15.75
N GLN A 76 -5.92 49.07 -15.94
CA GLN A 76 -5.05 50.12 -16.52
C GLN A 76 -3.61 49.89 -16.07
N LEU A 77 -2.74 49.40 -16.96
CA LEU A 77 -1.30 49.75 -17.03
C LEU A 77 -0.61 48.93 -18.14
N THR A 78 -0.90 49.31 -19.38
CA THR A 78 -0.10 48.93 -20.57
C THR A 78 0.29 50.19 -21.33
N SER A 79 1.35 50.86 -20.86
CA SER A 79 2.12 51.78 -21.69
C SER A 79 3.41 52.15 -20.98
N HIS A 80 4.55 51.59 -21.39
CA HIS A 80 5.89 52.23 -21.43
C HIS A 80 7.02 51.18 -21.52
N LEU A 81 7.02 50.37 -22.59
CA LEU A 81 8.23 49.66 -23.03
C LEU A 81 8.39 49.85 -24.54
N LYS A 82 9.03 50.95 -24.92
CA LYS A 82 9.65 51.14 -26.22
C LYS A 82 10.95 51.90 -26.00
N THR A 83 12.10 51.25 -26.21
CA THR A 83 13.18 51.65 -27.13
C THR A 83 14.56 51.05 -26.76
N THR A 84 14.93 50.03 -27.53
CA THR A 84 16.25 49.83 -28.21
C THR A 84 17.53 49.43 -27.43
N PRO A 85 18.54 48.86 -28.13
CA PRO A 85 19.00 47.50 -27.81
C PRO A 85 20.54 47.42 -27.60
N ARG A 86 20.99 46.48 -26.78
CA ARG A 86 22.35 45.93 -26.90
C ARG A 86 22.40 44.59 -26.21
N ALA A 87 22.31 43.54 -27.01
CA ALA A 87 22.74 42.21 -26.60
C ALA A 87 24.25 42.27 -26.35
N ILE A 88 24.63 42.27 -25.07
CA ILE A 88 25.99 41.91 -24.66
C ILE A 88 25.86 40.50 -24.10
N THR A 89 26.28 39.51 -24.88
CA THR A 89 26.33 38.11 -24.48
C THR A 89 27.48 37.93 -23.49
N TYR A 90 27.19 38.02 -22.19
CA TYR A 90 28.07 37.46 -21.17
C TYR A 90 27.64 36.01 -20.93
N GLN A 91 28.44 35.05 -21.41
CA GLN A 91 28.40 33.69 -20.89
C GLN A 91 29.03 33.68 -19.50
N ALA A 92 28.24 34.03 -18.49
CA ALA A 92 28.54 33.65 -17.12
C ALA A 92 28.03 32.22 -16.94
N ASN A 93 28.96 31.26 -16.79
CA ASN A 93 28.67 29.92 -16.32
C ASN A 93 28.11 30.01 -14.88
N PHE A 94 26.80 30.19 -14.75
CA PHE A 94 26.09 29.92 -13.50
C PHE A 94 25.94 28.41 -13.34
N GLY A 95 27.07 27.74 -13.07
CA GLY A 95 27.05 26.42 -12.47
C GLY A 95 26.41 26.55 -11.09
N LYS A 96 25.14 26.13 -10.98
CA LYS A 96 24.41 25.80 -9.73
C LYS A 96 24.78 26.69 -8.53
N LEU A 97 24.20 27.89 -8.47
CA LEU A 97 24.02 28.54 -7.18
C LEU A 97 23.04 27.66 -6.37
N LYS A 98 23.59 26.88 -5.42
CA LYS A 98 22.82 26.12 -4.43
C LYS A 98 21.94 27.09 -3.66
N ALA A 99 20.65 26.77 -3.56
CA ALA A 99 19.71 27.44 -2.66
C ALA A 99 20.24 27.40 -1.21
N CYS A 100 19.83 28.37 -0.39
CA CYS A 100 20.17 28.47 1.03
C CYS A 100 20.04 27.11 1.76
N PRO A 101 20.95 26.79 2.70
CA PRO A 101 21.08 25.46 3.29
C PRO A 101 20.03 25.22 4.38
N HIS A 102 18.79 24.99 3.99
CA HIS A 102 17.85 24.21 4.78
C HIS A 102 17.33 23.09 3.87
N SER A 103 18.24 22.19 3.47
CA SER A 103 17.86 20.92 2.85
C SER A 103 17.24 20.04 3.92
N ASN A 104 15.99 19.62 3.75
CA ASN A 104 15.33 18.68 4.66
C ASN A 104 16.23 17.45 4.90
N PHE A 105 16.54 17.17 6.17
CA PHE A 105 17.31 15.98 6.55
C PHE A 105 16.41 14.75 6.50
N ILE A 106 16.72 13.80 5.64
CA ILE A 106 16.15 12.45 5.68
C ILE A 106 17.23 11.52 6.21
N VAL A 107 17.06 11.05 7.45
CA VAL A 107 17.98 10.15 8.15
C VAL A 107 17.40 8.74 8.09
N CYS A 108 18.10 7.84 7.39
CA CYS A 108 17.68 6.45 7.21
C CYS A 108 18.46 5.54 8.16
N SER A 109 17.75 4.90 9.10
CA SER A 109 18.35 3.90 9.99
C SER A 109 18.58 2.58 9.27
N TYR A 110 19.81 2.07 9.34
CA TYR A 110 20.24 0.84 8.70
C TYR A 110 20.73 -0.17 9.75
N PRO A 111 20.19 -1.40 9.79
CA PRO A 111 20.61 -2.40 10.76
C PRO A 111 22.04 -2.87 10.43
N GLY A 112 22.91 -2.79 11.42
CA GLY A 112 24.29 -3.27 11.40
C GLY A 112 24.41 -4.77 11.62
N TRP A 113 23.32 -5.45 11.96
CA TRP A 113 23.23 -6.92 12.05
C TRP A 113 22.72 -7.53 10.74
N PRO A 114 23.02 -8.82 10.45
CA PRO A 114 22.51 -9.48 9.27
C PRO A 114 20.97 -9.58 9.34
N VAL A 115 20.30 -8.97 8.37
CA VAL A 115 18.86 -9.15 8.14
C VAL A 115 18.70 -9.85 6.79
N ASN A 116 18.02 -11.00 6.79
CA ASN A 116 17.76 -11.76 5.57
C ASN A 116 17.10 -10.84 4.52
N ASP A 117 17.65 -10.84 3.30
CA ASP A 117 17.22 -10.00 2.16
C ASP A 117 17.43 -8.47 2.25
N PHE A 118 17.97 -7.93 3.35
CA PHE A 118 18.26 -6.50 3.48
C PHE A 118 19.77 -6.22 3.35
N SER A 119 20.33 -6.49 2.16
CA SER A 119 21.73 -6.19 1.86
C SER A 119 21.91 -4.75 1.34
N PRO A 120 23.06 -4.11 1.59
CA PRO A 120 23.33 -2.72 1.16
C PRO A 120 23.05 -2.46 -0.32
N ASN A 121 23.34 -3.44 -1.18
CA ASN A 121 23.16 -3.34 -2.63
C ASN A 121 21.70 -3.46 -3.10
N LYS A 122 20.79 -3.91 -2.24
CA LYS A 122 19.36 -4.03 -2.53
C LYS A 122 18.55 -2.83 -2.04
N VAL A 123 19.16 -1.91 -1.29
CA VAL A 123 18.49 -0.74 -0.72
C VAL A 123 18.76 0.50 -1.60
N ASP A 124 17.69 1.21 -1.95
CA ASP A 124 17.81 2.51 -2.62
C ASP A 124 17.94 3.62 -1.57
N PHE A 125 19.13 4.22 -1.49
CA PHE A 125 19.41 5.33 -0.59
C PHE A 125 19.25 6.70 -1.27
N SER A 126 18.68 6.77 -2.48
CA SER A 126 18.45 8.03 -3.21
C SER A 126 17.56 9.02 -2.47
N MET A 127 16.71 8.51 -1.57
CA MET A 127 15.82 9.31 -0.71
C MET A 127 16.49 9.75 0.60
N CYS A 128 17.65 9.21 0.93
CA CYS A 128 18.35 9.50 2.17
C CYS A 128 19.32 10.66 1.97
N THR A 129 19.48 11.47 3.01
CA THR A 129 20.59 12.43 3.13
C THR A 129 21.66 11.90 4.07
N HIS A 130 21.24 11.13 5.07
CA HIS A 130 22.08 10.51 6.07
C HIS A 130 21.70 9.04 6.20
N VAL A 131 22.69 8.19 6.47
CA VAL A 131 22.50 6.78 6.81
C VAL A 131 23.13 6.54 8.17
N ILE A 132 22.34 6.05 9.13
CA ILE A 132 22.80 5.74 10.49
C ILE A 132 22.85 4.23 10.68
N TYR A 133 24.03 3.69 10.96
CA TYR A 133 24.24 2.27 11.21
C TYR A 133 23.96 1.94 12.67
N SER A 134 23.06 0.99 12.93
CA SER A 134 22.60 0.61 14.27
C SER A 134 23.02 -0.82 14.61
N PHE A 135 23.74 -1.15 15.67
CA PHE A 135 24.42 -0.29 16.62
C PHE A 135 25.82 -0.82 16.87
N ALA A 136 26.78 0.07 17.13
CA ALA A 136 28.06 -0.28 17.73
C ALA A 136 27.92 -0.37 19.26
N THR A 137 28.82 -1.13 19.89
CA THR A 137 28.84 -1.35 21.34
C THR A 137 30.06 -0.73 21.99
N VAL A 138 30.00 -0.59 23.31
CA VAL A 138 31.09 -0.06 24.14
C VAL A 138 31.70 -1.20 24.94
N SER A 139 33.01 -1.41 24.82
CA SER A 139 33.74 -2.41 25.60
C SER A 139 34.04 -1.95 27.03
N GLY A 140 34.49 -2.86 27.89
CA GLY A 140 34.86 -2.55 29.28
C GLY A 140 36.02 -1.54 29.42
N ASP A 141 36.87 -1.41 28.39
CA ASP A 141 37.96 -0.43 28.33
C ASP A 141 37.52 0.90 27.69
N PHE A 142 36.21 1.13 27.60
CA PHE A 142 35.61 2.33 26.98
C PHE A 142 35.97 2.50 25.50
N LEU A 143 36.20 1.40 24.79
CA LEU A 143 36.46 1.43 23.36
C LEU A 143 35.18 1.14 22.59
N ILE A 144 34.93 1.90 21.52
CA ILE A 144 33.87 1.57 20.56
C ILE A 144 34.30 0.36 19.73
N SER A 145 33.41 -0.61 19.56
CA SER A 145 33.66 -1.75 18.69
C SER A 145 32.38 -2.24 18.02
N ASN A 146 32.55 -2.99 16.93
CA ASN A 146 31.48 -3.74 16.28
C ASN A 146 31.61 -5.26 16.52
N ALA A 147 32.30 -5.70 17.58
CA ALA A 147 32.64 -7.10 17.80
C ALA A 147 31.41 -8.02 17.90
N SER A 148 30.27 -7.50 18.35
CA SER A 148 28.98 -8.18 18.39
C SER A 148 28.29 -8.32 17.02
N LEU A 149 28.79 -7.66 15.97
CA LEU A 149 28.21 -7.67 14.62
C LEU A 149 28.81 -8.75 13.69
N ASN A 150 29.82 -9.53 14.10
CA ASN A 150 30.44 -10.61 13.30
C ASN A 150 30.89 -10.21 11.86
N PHE A 151 31.08 -8.93 11.57
CA PHE A 151 31.54 -8.45 10.26
C PHE A 151 32.90 -7.73 10.36
N PRO A 152 33.92 -8.14 9.58
CA PRO A 152 35.22 -7.46 9.58
C PRO A 152 35.18 -6.05 8.97
N ASN A 153 34.16 -5.75 8.15
CA ASN A 153 33.89 -4.46 7.51
C ASN A 153 32.42 -4.07 7.74
N VAL A 154 32.13 -2.77 7.86
CA VAL A 154 30.74 -2.25 7.81
C VAL A 154 30.15 -2.66 6.45
N PRO A 155 29.13 -3.54 6.39
CA PRO A 155 28.70 -4.11 5.12
C PRO A 155 28.30 -3.06 4.10
N GLY A 156 28.90 -3.12 2.91
CA GLY A 156 28.52 -2.36 1.71
C GLY A 156 28.64 -0.84 1.78
N GLN A 157 29.26 -0.26 2.81
CA GLN A 157 29.38 1.20 2.93
C GLN A 157 30.12 1.83 1.75
N GLU A 158 31.21 1.22 1.28
CA GLU A 158 31.95 1.70 0.09
C GLU A 158 31.12 1.59 -1.19
N GLU A 159 30.30 0.54 -1.31
CA GLU A 159 29.41 0.31 -2.46
C GLU A 159 28.29 1.35 -2.47
N ILE A 160 27.66 1.61 -1.31
CA ILE A 160 26.67 2.67 -1.15
C ILE A 160 27.30 4.03 -1.46
N ARG A 161 28.47 4.34 -0.90
CA ARG A 161 29.18 5.61 -1.15
C ARG A 161 29.54 5.81 -2.62
N THR A 162 29.85 4.73 -3.34
CA THR A 162 30.11 4.79 -4.78
C THR A 162 28.86 5.16 -5.56
N LYS A 163 27.70 4.63 -5.17
CA LYS A 163 26.42 4.88 -5.83
C LYS A 163 25.80 6.23 -5.43
N TYR A 164 26.00 6.66 -4.18
CA TYR A 164 25.42 7.87 -3.60
C TYR A 164 26.52 8.69 -2.88
N PRO A 165 27.31 9.47 -3.63
CA PRO A 165 28.51 10.14 -3.11
C PRO A 165 28.23 11.28 -2.13
N ASP A 166 27.00 11.79 -2.09
CA ASP A 166 26.57 12.91 -1.24
C ASP A 166 26.01 12.45 0.13
N LEU A 167 25.90 11.13 0.39
CA LEU A 167 25.39 10.61 1.65
C LEU A 167 26.38 10.82 2.81
N VAL A 168 25.83 11.27 3.94
CA VAL A 168 26.52 11.34 5.23
C VAL A 168 26.28 10.05 6.01
N PHE A 169 27.33 9.39 6.48
CA PHE A 169 27.19 8.13 7.21
C PHE A 169 27.52 8.32 8.68
N LEU A 170 26.62 7.87 9.53
CA LEU A 170 26.78 7.86 10.98
C LEU A 170 26.82 6.42 11.48
N ILE A 171 27.53 6.21 12.58
CA ILE A 171 27.41 4.99 13.39
C ILE A 171 26.71 5.38 14.68
N SER A 172 25.69 4.62 15.08
CA SER A 172 24.99 4.81 16.34
C SER A 172 25.56 3.89 17.41
N VAL A 173 25.85 4.44 18.59
CA VAL A 173 26.33 3.67 19.76
C VAL A 173 25.22 3.58 20.80
N GLY A 174 24.87 2.34 21.18
CA GLY A 174 23.80 2.05 22.13
C GLY A 174 22.60 1.40 21.48
N GLY A 175 21.44 2.06 21.55
CA GLY A 175 20.14 1.48 21.24
C GLY A 175 19.48 0.86 22.48
N TRP A 176 18.21 0.46 22.37
CA TRP A 176 17.39 0.04 23.51
C TRP A 176 18.04 -1.09 24.32
N THR A 177 18.32 -2.24 23.71
CA THR A 177 18.88 -3.40 24.41
C THR A 177 20.23 -3.12 25.06
N GLU A 178 21.18 -2.54 24.31
CA GLU A 178 22.53 -2.27 24.82
C GLU A 178 22.51 -1.22 25.95
N SER A 179 21.65 -0.19 25.84
CA SER A 179 21.48 0.83 26.89
C SER A 179 20.88 0.25 28.16
N GLN A 180 19.88 -0.63 28.04
CA GLN A 180 19.19 -1.21 29.19
C GLN A 180 20.05 -2.26 29.89
N ASP A 181 20.71 -3.13 29.13
CA ASP A 181 21.53 -4.21 29.69
C ASP A 181 22.86 -3.70 30.27
N ASN A 182 23.32 -2.52 29.87
CA ASN A 182 24.64 -1.98 30.27
C ASN A 182 24.59 -0.53 30.80
N GLN A 183 23.52 -0.12 31.49
CA GLN A 183 23.38 1.25 32.01
C GLN A 183 24.61 1.74 32.79
N ASP A 184 25.18 0.91 33.66
CA ASP A 184 26.38 1.27 34.45
C ASP A 184 27.61 1.50 33.57
N ARG A 185 27.72 0.77 32.45
CA ARG A 185 28.79 0.98 31.47
C ARG A 185 28.63 2.34 30.79
N PHE A 186 27.43 2.69 30.34
CA PHE A 186 27.19 4.02 29.75
C PHE A 186 27.47 5.13 30.76
N ARG A 187 27.00 5.00 32.01
CA ARG A 187 27.30 5.97 33.08
C ARG A 187 28.79 6.10 33.36
N SER A 188 29.53 4.99 33.29
CA SER A 188 30.97 5.01 33.52
C SER A 188 31.75 5.78 32.46
N LEU A 189 31.23 5.95 31.23
CA LEU A 189 31.83 6.78 30.18
C LEU A 189 31.97 8.23 30.59
N PHE A 190 31.07 8.71 31.44
CA PHE A 190 31.01 10.09 31.92
C PHE A 190 31.21 10.22 33.43
N ALA A 191 31.75 9.18 34.07
CA ALA A 191 32.13 9.22 35.48
C ALA A 191 33.40 10.06 35.75
N SER A 192 34.23 10.29 34.73
CA SER A 192 35.37 11.22 34.80
C SER A 192 35.75 11.73 33.42
N GLU A 193 36.36 12.91 33.36
CA GLU A 193 36.84 13.50 32.10
C GLU A 193 37.84 12.59 31.39
N GLU A 194 38.72 11.90 32.11
CA GLU A 194 39.69 10.94 31.55
C GLU A 194 39.01 9.80 30.77
N LYS A 195 37.93 9.23 31.33
CA LYS A 195 37.16 8.16 30.67
C LYS A 195 36.42 8.68 29.45
N THR A 196 35.83 9.88 29.57
CA THR A 196 35.17 10.54 28.44
C THR A 196 36.15 10.82 27.31
N GLN A 197 37.35 11.31 27.60
CA GLN A 197 38.38 11.54 26.59
C GLN A 197 38.87 10.23 25.96
N THR A 198 39.05 9.17 26.75
CA THR A 198 39.41 7.83 26.25
C THR A 198 38.38 7.33 25.25
N PHE A 199 37.09 7.40 25.60
CA PHE A 199 36.00 7.04 24.70
C PHE A 199 35.96 7.93 23.45
N ALA A 200 36.04 9.25 23.60
CA ALA A 200 35.98 10.19 22.49
C ALA A 200 37.13 9.99 21.48
N ILE A 201 38.34 9.69 21.95
CA ILE A 201 39.49 9.35 21.10
C ILE A 201 39.25 8.01 20.40
N SER A 202 38.72 7.01 21.12
CA SER A 202 38.37 5.71 20.54
C SER A 202 37.35 5.86 19.41
N VAL A 203 36.30 6.66 19.62
CA VAL A 203 35.30 7.01 18.60
C VAL A 203 35.98 7.66 17.41
N ALA A 204 36.75 8.73 17.60
CA ALA A 204 37.40 9.44 16.50
C ALA A 204 38.26 8.49 15.64
N ASN A 205 39.03 7.62 16.27
CA ASN A 205 39.86 6.63 15.57
C ASN A 205 39.00 5.59 14.83
N TYR A 206 37.87 5.17 15.40
CA TYR A 206 36.94 4.25 14.76
C TYR A 206 36.28 4.89 13.52
N LEU A 207 35.80 6.13 13.64
CA LEU A 207 35.19 6.87 12.53
C LEU A 207 36.18 7.05 11.38
N GLU A 208 37.46 7.37 11.67
CA GLU A 208 38.52 7.44 10.66
C GLU A 208 38.77 6.08 9.99
N LYS A 209 38.93 5.03 10.80
CA LYS A 209 39.24 3.68 10.31
C LYS A 209 38.17 3.15 9.36
N TYR A 210 36.90 3.37 9.69
CA TYR A 210 35.76 2.86 8.91
C TYR A 210 35.11 3.92 8.03
N SER A 211 35.75 5.08 7.85
CA SER A 211 35.27 6.16 7.00
C SER A 211 33.82 6.58 7.30
N PHE A 212 33.45 6.79 8.56
CA PHE A 212 32.19 7.44 8.93
C PHE A 212 32.34 8.96 8.96
N ASP A 213 31.23 9.67 8.80
CA ASP A 213 31.16 11.14 8.82
C ASP A 213 30.77 11.70 10.20
N GLY A 214 30.30 10.83 11.11
CA GLY A 214 29.96 11.22 12.48
C GLY A 214 29.47 10.08 13.36
N LEU A 215 29.17 10.44 14.60
CA LEU A 215 28.64 9.54 15.63
C LEU A 215 27.22 9.97 16.00
N ASP A 216 26.35 8.99 16.19
CA ASP A 216 25.10 9.15 16.92
C ASP A 216 25.18 8.49 18.29
N MET A 217 24.83 9.22 19.35
CA MET A 217 24.72 8.67 20.69
C MET A 217 23.28 8.29 21.00
N ALA A 218 23.02 6.99 21.13
CA ALA A 218 21.71 6.42 21.45
C ALA A 218 21.71 5.76 22.84
N PHE A 219 22.01 6.55 23.89
CA PHE A 219 21.88 6.10 25.28
C PHE A 219 20.42 6.29 25.75
N LEU A 220 19.69 5.18 25.88
CA LEU A 220 18.24 5.16 26.09
C LEU A 220 17.90 4.44 27.42
N HIS A 221 17.93 5.11 28.59
CA HIS A 221 18.06 6.56 28.79
C HIS A 221 18.96 6.91 29.99
N PRO A 222 19.63 8.09 29.99
CA PRO A 222 20.16 8.69 31.21
C PRO A 222 19.03 8.85 32.25
N ASN A 223 19.33 8.76 33.53
CA ASN A 223 18.36 9.12 34.58
C ASN A 223 18.56 10.57 35.03
N ALA A 224 17.71 11.05 35.95
CA ALA A 224 17.78 12.44 36.42
C ALA A 224 19.12 12.82 37.09
N ASN A 225 19.82 11.88 37.72
CA ASN A 225 21.15 12.11 38.31
C ASN A 225 22.27 12.15 37.26
N ASP A 226 22.01 11.63 36.06
CA ASP A 226 22.97 11.61 34.96
C ASP A 226 22.95 12.93 34.16
N LYS A 227 21.90 13.75 34.31
CA LYS A 227 21.59 14.94 33.49
C LYS A 227 22.78 15.86 33.21
N ASP A 228 23.43 16.37 34.26
CA ASP A 228 24.53 17.34 34.12
C ASP A 228 25.81 16.67 33.58
N ASN A 229 26.11 15.47 34.08
CA ASN A 229 27.29 14.71 33.67
C ASN A 229 27.20 14.27 32.21
N TYR A 230 25.99 13.90 31.75
CA TYR A 230 25.72 13.55 30.37
C TYR A 230 25.88 14.76 29.44
N ALA A 231 25.42 15.96 29.86
CA ALA A 231 25.64 17.18 29.10
C ALA A 231 27.13 17.54 28.98
N GLN A 232 27.89 17.43 30.07
CA GLN A 232 29.33 17.63 30.06
C GLN A 232 30.04 16.62 29.15
N PHE A 233 29.64 15.35 29.22
CA PHE A 233 30.15 14.29 28.38
C PHE A 233 29.94 14.56 26.89
N MET A 234 28.71 14.93 26.49
CA MET A 234 28.40 15.29 25.11
C MET A 234 29.23 16.49 24.65
N GLY A 235 29.51 17.47 25.52
CA GLY A 235 30.40 18.59 25.22
C GLY A 235 31.85 18.21 24.95
N ILE A 236 32.44 17.33 25.79
CA ILE A 236 33.82 16.84 25.59
C ILE A 236 33.91 15.98 24.32
N LEU A 237 32.91 15.12 24.11
CA LEU A 237 32.80 14.27 22.92
C LEU A 237 32.70 15.13 21.65
N HIS A 238 31.78 16.10 21.62
CA HIS A 238 31.62 17.05 20.52
C HIS A 238 32.93 17.77 20.21
N LYS A 239 33.58 18.38 21.22
CA LYS A 239 34.84 19.10 21.04
C LYS A 239 35.94 18.22 20.43
N THR A 240 35.98 16.94 20.81
CA THR A 240 36.99 15.99 20.30
C THR A 240 36.70 15.60 18.84
N LEU A 241 35.45 15.29 18.52
CA LEU A 241 35.01 14.90 17.18
C LEU A 241 35.05 16.08 16.19
N CYS A 242 34.62 17.25 16.63
CA CYS A 242 34.61 18.50 15.88
C CYS A 242 36.02 18.87 15.37
N LYS A 243 37.05 18.73 16.21
CA LYS A 243 38.46 18.95 15.82
C LYS A 243 38.93 18.07 14.66
N ARG A 244 38.26 16.93 14.43
CA ARG A 244 38.56 16.00 13.33
C ARG A 244 37.55 16.08 12.18
N ASN A 245 36.66 17.08 12.20
CA ASN A 245 35.57 17.28 11.25
C ASN A 245 34.58 16.11 11.22
N PHE A 246 34.17 15.63 12.39
CA PHE A 246 33.07 14.67 12.54
C PHE A 246 31.87 15.36 13.19
N ILE A 247 30.66 14.98 12.77
CA ILE A 247 29.42 15.45 13.41
C ILE A 247 29.04 14.57 14.60
N LEU A 248 28.30 15.14 15.55
CA LEU A 248 27.75 14.45 16.71
C LEU A 248 26.24 14.67 16.78
N THR A 249 25.48 13.58 16.70
CA THR A 249 24.02 13.55 16.86
C THR A 249 23.62 12.80 18.13
N ALA A 250 22.39 12.99 18.58
CA ALA A 250 21.87 12.30 19.75
C ALA A 250 20.46 11.77 19.49
N SER A 251 20.27 10.46 19.67
CA SER A 251 18.96 9.84 19.70
C SER A 251 18.33 10.00 21.09
N ILE A 252 17.17 10.64 21.18
CA ILE A 252 16.49 10.97 22.44
C ILE A 252 15.04 10.48 22.46
N SER A 253 14.49 10.28 23.66
CA SER A 253 13.09 9.89 23.87
C SER A 253 12.12 10.93 23.30
N GLY A 254 10.95 10.51 22.85
CA GLY A 254 9.82 11.41 22.61
C GLY A 254 9.04 11.74 23.89
N ILE A 255 9.26 11.05 25.01
CA ILE A 255 8.42 11.17 26.20
C ILE A 255 8.82 12.41 27.02
N ILE A 256 7.94 13.41 27.08
CA ILE A 256 8.18 14.72 27.71
C ILE A 256 8.67 14.62 29.15
N SER A 257 8.08 13.72 29.96
CA SER A 257 8.47 13.54 31.37
C SER A 257 9.92 13.04 31.52
N GLN A 258 10.41 12.25 30.56
CA GLN A 258 11.80 11.82 30.51
C GLN A 258 12.69 12.96 30.00
N LEU A 259 12.27 13.66 28.94
CA LEU A 259 13.02 14.77 28.37
C LEU A 259 13.33 15.87 29.38
N GLY A 260 12.33 16.32 30.15
CA GLY A 260 12.52 17.40 31.13
C GLY A 260 13.37 17.01 32.33
N THR A 261 13.38 15.74 32.71
CA THR A 261 14.09 15.28 33.92
C THR A 261 15.51 14.77 33.62
N GLN A 262 15.76 14.23 32.43
CA GLN A 262 17.00 13.49 32.12
C GLN A 262 18.00 14.29 31.30
N PHE A 263 17.58 15.37 30.64
CA PHE A 263 18.43 16.13 29.72
C PHE A 263 18.52 17.62 30.10
N ASP A 264 19.73 18.19 30.03
CA ASP A 264 19.94 19.63 30.06
C ASP A 264 20.05 20.16 28.63
N PHE A 265 18.90 20.48 28.03
CA PHE A 265 18.86 21.00 26.66
C PHE A 265 19.57 22.33 26.50
N LYS A 266 19.66 23.15 27.55
CA LYS A 266 20.39 24.42 27.51
C LYS A 266 21.89 24.18 27.31
N ALA A 267 22.45 23.15 27.95
CA ALA A 267 23.84 22.76 27.73
C ALA A 267 24.03 21.86 26.49
N LEU A 268 23.06 21.02 26.14
CA LEU A 268 23.19 20.05 25.05
C LEU A 268 23.05 20.67 23.65
N HIS A 269 22.16 21.67 23.45
CA HIS A 269 21.88 22.16 22.09
C HIS A 269 23.09 22.87 21.44
N THR A 270 24.08 23.29 22.23
CA THR A 270 25.34 23.83 21.73
C THR A 270 26.38 22.74 21.40
N ASN A 271 26.16 21.52 21.87
CA ASN A 271 27.12 20.40 21.78
C ASN A 271 26.64 19.27 20.85
N VAL A 272 25.46 19.40 20.25
CA VAL A 272 24.89 18.41 19.33
C VAL A 272 24.54 19.11 18.02
N ASP A 273 24.88 18.50 16.89
CA ASP A 273 24.56 19.04 15.57
C ASP A 273 23.06 18.96 15.29
N HIS A 274 22.43 17.82 15.59
CA HIS A 274 20.97 17.64 15.59
C HIS A 274 20.53 16.43 16.45
N TYR A 275 19.28 16.47 16.91
CA TYR A 275 18.62 15.44 17.70
C TYR A 275 17.77 14.54 16.82
N HIS A 276 17.85 13.23 17.02
CA HIS A 276 16.91 12.27 16.45
C HIS A 276 15.88 11.91 17.51
N VAL A 277 14.69 12.48 17.40
CA VAL A 277 13.62 12.33 18.40
C VAL A 277 12.82 11.07 18.09
N MET A 278 12.85 10.09 19.00
CA MET A 278 12.04 8.86 18.91
C MET A 278 10.58 9.17 19.22
N ALA A 279 9.87 9.71 18.24
CA ALA A 279 8.48 10.12 18.37
C ALA A 279 7.52 8.97 18.09
N TYR A 280 7.77 7.85 18.76
CA TYR A 280 7.03 6.61 18.67
C TYR A 280 7.20 5.81 19.94
N GLU A 281 6.42 4.74 20.10
CA GLU A 281 6.29 4.00 21.37
C GLU A 281 5.72 4.86 22.51
N TYR A 282 4.93 5.86 22.17
CA TYR A 282 4.11 6.60 23.13
C TYR A 282 3.09 5.69 23.82
N HIS A 283 2.51 4.78 23.04
CA HIS A 283 1.54 3.80 23.49
C HIS A 283 1.87 2.40 22.99
N GLY A 284 1.52 1.37 23.75
CA GLY A 284 1.83 -0.02 23.40
C GLY A 284 1.21 -1.03 24.37
N PHE A 285 1.50 -2.32 24.20
CA PHE A 285 0.91 -3.42 24.99
C PHE A 285 1.05 -3.30 26.52
N TRP A 286 1.86 -2.35 26.99
CA TRP A 286 2.02 -1.99 28.40
C TRP A 286 0.94 -1.05 28.94
N ASP A 287 0.16 -0.40 28.06
CA ASP A 287 -0.95 0.44 28.45
C ASP A 287 -2.20 -0.39 28.74
N GLU A 288 -3.01 0.10 29.68
CA GLU A 288 -4.31 -0.51 30.01
C GLU A 288 -5.30 -0.41 28.84
N ASN A 289 -5.18 0.62 28.01
CA ASN A 289 -6.03 0.88 26.86
C ASN A 289 -5.21 0.94 25.57
N ALA A 290 -5.78 0.42 24.49
CA ALA A 290 -5.16 0.50 23.17
C ALA A 290 -5.17 1.94 22.64
N ASP A 291 -4.02 2.39 22.11
CA ASP A 291 -3.88 3.72 21.53
C ASP A 291 -2.76 3.78 20.46
N HIS A 292 -2.66 4.90 19.75
CA HIS A 292 -1.68 5.19 18.70
C HIS A 292 -0.27 5.27 19.30
N HIS A 293 0.63 4.38 18.89
CA HIS A 293 2.01 4.42 19.37
C HIS A 293 2.85 5.59 18.84
N SER A 294 2.35 6.37 17.88
CA SER A 294 3.04 7.54 17.27
C SER A 294 2.00 8.57 16.80
N PRO A 295 1.22 9.21 17.70
CA PRO A 295 0.22 10.19 17.30
C PRO A 295 0.89 11.53 16.98
N LEU A 296 0.58 12.10 15.80
CA LEU A 296 1.19 13.34 15.34
C LEU A 296 0.71 14.57 16.13
N TYR A 297 -0.58 14.62 16.48
CA TYR A 297 -1.21 15.77 17.09
C TYR A 297 -1.75 15.46 18.47
N LYS A 298 -1.77 16.47 19.34
CA LYS A 298 -2.41 16.41 20.64
C LYS A 298 -3.92 16.23 20.49
N ARG A 299 -4.49 15.30 21.27
CA ARG A 299 -5.94 15.05 21.28
C ARG A 299 -6.59 15.78 22.45
N SER A 300 -7.82 16.26 22.26
CA SER A 300 -8.48 17.14 23.22
C SER A 300 -8.77 16.49 24.59
N TRP A 301 -8.77 15.16 24.65
CA TRP A 301 -8.97 14.37 25.87
C TRP A 301 -7.66 13.79 26.44
N ASP A 302 -6.54 14.00 25.76
CA ASP A 302 -5.25 13.42 26.11
C ASP A 302 -4.33 14.51 26.70
N GLU A 303 -4.21 14.49 28.02
CA GLU A 303 -3.34 15.40 28.78
C GLU A 303 -1.94 14.81 29.04
N SER A 304 -1.65 13.60 28.55
CA SER A 304 -0.40 12.89 28.85
C SER A 304 0.83 13.51 28.16
N GLY A 305 0.60 14.26 27.07
CA GLY A 305 1.67 14.80 26.22
C GLY A 305 2.45 13.72 25.46
N LEU A 306 1.86 12.53 25.29
CA LEU A 306 2.42 11.39 24.56
C LEU A 306 2.09 11.48 23.07
N ASP A 307 2.45 12.61 22.46
CA ASP A 307 2.25 12.90 21.05
C ASP A 307 3.41 13.73 20.48
N VAL A 308 3.56 13.72 19.16
CA VAL A 308 4.67 14.38 18.47
C VAL A 308 4.63 15.89 18.66
N GLU A 309 3.47 16.52 18.47
CA GLU A 309 3.27 17.97 18.61
C GLU A 309 3.74 18.47 19.98
N SER A 310 3.25 17.88 21.06
CA SER A 310 3.63 18.22 22.44
C SER A 310 5.12 18.00 22.69
N THR A 311 5.72 16.98 22.09
CA THR A 311 7.17 16.70 22.21
C THR A 311 8.01 17.79 21.54
N ILE A 312 7.62 18.22 20.34
CA ILE A 312 8.31 19.27 19.59
C ILE A 312 8.17 20.61 20.32
N ASP A 313 6.96 20.94 20.79
CA ASP A 313 6.70 22.14 21.56
C ASP A 313 7.60 22.18 22.81
N PHE A 314 7.67 21.07 23.56
CA PHE A 314 8.54 20.97 24.74
C PHE A 314 10.02 21.23 24.43
N LEU A 315 10.54 20.66 23.33
CA LEU A 315 11.94 20.85 22.93
C LEU A 315 12.22 22.31 22.55
N GLN A 316 11.32 22.95 21.81
CA GLN A 316 11.44 24.35 21.42
C GLN A 316 11.36 25.29 22.63
N GLU A 317 10.42 25.05 23.55
CA GLU A 317 10.31 25.77 24.82
C GLU A 317 11.55 25.60 25.70
N SER A 318 12.19 24.43 25.62
CA SER A 318 13.46 24.12 26.29
C SER A 318 14.68 24.77 25.61
N GLY A 319 14.47 25.55 24.55
CA GLY A 319 15.50 26.31 23.84
C GLY A 319 16.22 25.54 22.72
N VAL A 320 15.71 24.38 22.30
CA VAL A 320 16.26 23.63 21.17
C VAL A 320 15.83 24.31 19.86
N PRO A 321 16.77 24.71 18.99
CA PRO A 321 16.40 25.30 17.70
C PRO A 321 15.64 24.31 16.82
N PRO A 322 14.54 24.70 16.15
CA PRO A 322 13.74 23.80 15.31
C PRO A 322 14.55 23.08 14.23
N GLU A 323 15.55 23.75 13.65
CA GLU A 323 16.44 23.18 12.63
C GLU A 323 17.34 22.05 13.13
N LYS A 324 17.47 21.88 14.45
CA LYS A 324 18.20 20.79 15.09
C LYS A 324 17.32 19.60 15.43
N ILE A 325 16.02 19.65 15.16
CA ILE A 325 15.09 18.57 15.52
C ILE A 325 14.79 17.72 14.29
N VAL A 326 15.21 16.46 14.33
CA VAL A 326 14.91 15.46 13.30
C VAL A 326 13.96 14.42 13.91
N LEU A 327 12.77 14.32 13.35
CA LEU A 327 11.75 13.39 13.81
C LEU A 327 12.06 11.96 13.30
N GLN A 328 12.19 11.00 14.19
CA GLN A 328 12.22 9.59 13.79
C GLN A 328 10.79 9.07 13.64
N ILE A 329 10.48 8.50 12.48
CA ILE A 329 9.16 7.98 12.12
C ILE A 329 9.22 6.45 12.13
N PRO A 330 8.31 5.75 12.83
CA PRO A 330 8.38 4.30 12.94
C PRO A 330 7.91 3.62 11.66
N ALA A 331 8.72 2.70 11.11
CA ALA A 331 8.32 1.79 10.03
C ALA A 331 7.75 0.46 10.57
N PHE A 332 7.14 0.48 11.76
CA PHE A 332 6.57 -0.68 12.46
C PHE A 332 5.36 -0.26 13.29
N GLY A 333 4.50 -1.22 13.68
CA GLY A 333 3.36 -1.01 14.58
C GLY A 333 3.53 -1.67 15.95
N ARG A 334 2.64 -1.35 16.89
CA ARG A 334 2.51 -2.00 18.21
C ARG A 334 1.15 -2.69 18.32
N GLY A 335 1.15 -3.96 18.73
CA GLY A 335 -0.07 -4.77 18.90
C GLY A 335 -0.57 -4.77 20.34
N PHE A 336 -1.87 -4.95 20.51
CA PHE A 336 -2.56 -5.05 21.81
C PHE A 336 -3.38 -6.33 21.90
N VAL A 337 -3.46 -6.92 23.09
CA VAL A 337 -4.39 -8.02 23.39
C VAL A 337 -5.54 -7.43 24.20
N THR A 338 -6.71 -7.27 23.58
CA THR A 338 -7.89 -6.75 24.28
C THR A 338 -8.57 -7.87 25.07
N SER A 339 -8.76 -7.68 26.38
CA SER A 339 -9.48 -8.65 27.21
C SER A 339 -10.99 -8.60 26.92
N MET A 340 -11.50 -9.57 26.15
CA MET A 340 -12.91 -9.94 26.23
C MET A 340 -13.13 -10.64 27.58
N ASN A 341 -13.36 -9.88 28.66
CA ASN A 341 -14.11 -10.23 29.88
C ASN A 341 -13.74 -9.28 31.03
N MET A 342 -14.61 -8.32 31.35
CA MET A 342 -14.69 -7.76 32.70
C MET A 342 -16.08 -7.99 33.28
N LYS A 343 -16.19 -9.09 34.03
CA LYS A 343 -17.17 -9.19 35.12
C LYS A 343 -16.79 -8.16 36.17
N VAL A 344 -17.62 -7.16 36.39
CA VAL A 344 -17.58 -6.38 37.63
C VAL A 344 -18.59 -6.98 38.59
N SER A 345 -18.08 -7.63 39.63
CA SER A 345 -18.83 -7.94 40.84
C SER A 345 -18.12 -7.26 42.00
N LEU A 346 -18.81 -6.31 42.63
CA LEU A 346 -18.65 -5.74 43.98
C LEU A 346 -19.39 -4.38 43.90
N GLY A 347 -20.52 -4.12 44.55
CA GLY A 347 -20.91 -4.51 45.90
C GLY A 347 -20.74 -3.33 46.84
N ILE A 348 -21.58 -2.28 46.74
CA ILE A 348 -21.78 -1.28 47.80
C ILE A 348 -23.28 -0.91 47.86
N THR A 349 -23.87 -1.18 49.02
CA THR A 349 -25.20 -0.76 49.46
C THR A 349 -25.26 0.72 49.82
N LEU A 350 -26.33 1.36 49.33
CA LEU A 350 -27.12 2.45 49.91
C LEU A 350 -26.52 3.85 50.19
N SER A 351 -27.17 4.82 49.52
CA SER A 351 -27.65 6.13 49.99
C SER A 351 -26.84 7.36 49.62
N LEU A 352 -27.29 8.08 48.59
CA LEU A 352 -27.92 9.40 48.74
C LEU A 352 -28.44 9.89 47.38
N ALA A 353 -29.69 10.35 47.40
CA ALA A 353 -30.45 10.77 46.24
C ALA A 353 -29.91 12.07 45.64
N PHE A 354 -29.77 12.09 44.31
CA PHE A 354 -29.89 13.32 43.51
C PHE A 354 -30.87 13.05 42.37
N LEU A 355 -31.85 13.94 42.25
CA LEU A 355 -32.88 13.94 41.24
C LEU A 355 -32.25 13.89 39.84
N ALA A 356 -32.33 12.74 39.18
CA ALA A 356 -32.06 12.64 37.76
C ALA A 356 -33.30 13.08 36.98
N VAL A 357 -33.16 14.16 36.22
CA VAL A 357 -34.02 14.44 35.07
C VAL A 357 -33.94 13.19 34.18
N GLN A 358 -35.06 12.48 34.03
CA GLN A 358 -35.14 11.32 33.16
C GLN A 358 -34.94 11.77 31.71
N ALA A 359 -33.72 11.63 31.20
CA ALA A 359 -33.49 11.56 29.77
C ALA A 359 -34.18 10.28 29.28
N GLN A 360 -35.16 10.45 28.40
CA GLN A 360 -35.96 9.36 27.87
C GLN A 360 -35.02 8.46 27.05
N ALA A 361 -34.78 7.23 27.51
CA ALA A 361 -33.91 6.28 26.82
C ALA A 361 -34.52 5.91 25.47
N PHE A 362 -33.67 5.82 24.43
CA PHE A 362 -34.07 5.40 23.09
C PHE A 362 -34.58 3.95 23.14
N ASP A 363 -35.79 3.71 22.63
CA ASP A 363 -36.48 2.42 22.77
C ASP A 363 -36.09 1.45 21.63
N CYS A 364 -35.24 0.48 21.97
CA CYS A 364 -34.78 -0.55 21.03
C CYS A 364 -35.80 -1.67 20.75
N THR A 365 -37.00 -1.65 21.37
CA THR A 365 -38.00 -2.72 21.19
C THR A 365 -38.80 -2.62 19.89
N GLN A 366 -38.76 -1.47 19.20
CA GLN A 366 -39.54 -1.20 17.99
C GLN A 366 -38.70 -0.91 16.74
N VAL A 367 -37.42 -1.28 16.76
CA VAL A 367 -36.45 -0.94 15.72
C VAL A 367 -35.72 -2.17 15.21
N ASN A 368 -35.35 -2.17 13.92
CA ASN A 368 -34.67 -3.29 13.27
C ASN A 368 -33.21 -3.40 13.73
N GLN A 369 -32.74 -4.62 13.98
CA GLN A 369 -31.35 -4.90 14.37
C GLN A 369 -30.39 -4.70 13.18
N GLY A 370 -29.20 -4.15 13.45
CA GLY A 370 -28.17 -3.88 12.44
C GLY A 370 -28.29 -2.51 11.74
N ILE A 371 -29.27 -1.68 12.12
CA ILE A 371 -29.45 -0.31 11.62
C ILE A 371 -29.10 0.69 12.73
N LEU A 372 -28.47 1.81 12.37
CA LEU A 372 -28.12 2.90 13.30
C LEU A 372 -29.22 3.97 13.24
N TYR A 373 -29.66 4.44 14.39
CA TYR A 373 -30.78 5.37 14.50
C TYR A 373 -30.30 6.73 14.98
N ARG A 374 -30.59 7.78 14.23
CA ARG A 374 -30.24 9.15 14.62
C ARG A 374 -30.83 9.48 16.00
N ASP A 375 -30.04 10.13 16.86
CA ASP A 375 -30.57 10.69 18.10
C ASP A 375 -31.54 11.84 17.75
N PRO A 376 -32.79 11.79 18.22
CA PRO A 376 -33.82 12.76 17.85
C PRO A 376 -33.58 14.16 18.43
N THR A 377 -32.66 14.31 19.37
CA THR A 377 -32.33 15.55 20.07
C THR A 377 -30.91 16.06 19.80
N ASP A 378 -30.03 15.22 19.26
CA ASP A 378 -28.65 15.55 18.96
C ASP A 378 -28.26 15.04 17.57
N CYS A 379 -28.13 15.96 16.60
CA CYS A 379 -27.79 15.61 15.22
C CYS A 379 -26.41 14.94 15.10
N ALA A 380 -25.50 15.18 16.06
CA ALA A 380 -24.18 14.55 16.06
C ALA A 380 -24.21 13.14 16.65
N SER A 381 -25.32 12.70 17.25
CA SER A 381 -25.40 11.41 17.92
C SER A 381 -26.35 10.43 17.23
N PHE A 382 -26.12 9.14 17.48
CA PHE A 382 -26.96 8.03 17.02
C PHE A 382 -26.94 6.87 18.00
N TYR A 383 -27.89 5.95 17.83
CA TYR A 383 -28.10 4.78 18.65
C TYR A 383 -27.89 3.51 17.83
N PHE A 384 -27.18 2.55 18.41
CA PHE A 384 -27.15 1.17 17.94
C PHE A 384 -27.86 0.30 18.98
N CYS A 385 -28.73 -0.59 18.51
CA CYS A 385 -29.49 -1.48 19.37
C CYS A 385 -28.89 -2.88 19.35
N GLU A 386 -28.44 -3.33 20.52
CA GLU A 386 -28.02 -4.72 20.74
C GLU A 386 -29.04 -5.38 21.68
N GLY A 387 -29.88 -6.27 21.12
CA GLY A 387 -31.04 -6.78 21.83
C GLY A 387 -32.07 -5.68 22.13
N HIS A 388 -32.36 -5.44 23.42
CA HIS A 388 -33.26 -4.38 23.90
C HIS A 388 -32.52 -3.16 24.47
N THR A 389 -31.19 -3.12 24.35
CA THR A 389 -30.34 -2.09 24.94
C THR A 389 -29.89 -1.10 23.87
N ALA A 390 -30.12 0.19 24.11
CA ALA A 390 -29.67 1.27 23.24
C ALA A 390 -28.28 1.74 23.65
N HIS A 391 -27.34 1.69 22.71
CA HIS A 391 -25.99 2.20 22.88
C HIS A 391 -25.87 3.51 22.10
N LYS A 392 -25.62 4.62 22.79
CA LYS A 392 -25.46 5.96 22.18
C LYS A 392 -24.02 6.17 21.73
N TYR A 393 -23.84 6.68 20.52
CA TYR A 393 -22.56 7.04 19.91
C TYR A 393 -22.65 8.45 19.35
N THR A 394 -21.50 9.10 19.21
CA THR A 394 -21.37 10.45 18.64
C THR A 394 -20.44 10.40 17.45
N CYS A 395 -20.82 11.10 16.38
CA CYS A 395 -20.05 11.21 15.16
C CYS A 395 -18.69 11.88 15.40
N PRO A 396 -17.61 11.41 14.75
CA PRO A 396 -16.29 12.01 14.92
C PRO A 396 -16.25 13.46 14.43
N SER A 397 -15.49 14.31 15.12
CA SER A 397 -15.26 15.72 14.76
C SER A 397 -16.56 16.55 14.67
N ASN A 398 -16.74 17.36 13.62
CA ASN A 398 -17.92 18.20 13.37
C ASN A 398 -18.93 17.56 12.40
N LEU A 399 -18.92 16.23 12.27
CA LEU A 399 -19.87 15.48 11.45
C LEU A 399 -21.18 15.23 12.21
N VAL A 400 -22.26 14.98 11.46
CA VAL A 400 -23.59 14.67 11.98
C VAL A 400 -24.12 13.37 11.39
N PHE A 401 -24.98 12.68 12.12
CA PHE A 401 -25.46 11.36 11.69
C PHE A 401 -26.49 11.50 10.56
N ASN A 402 -26.17 10.91 9.41
CA ASN A 402 -27.00 10.89 8.22
C ASN A 402 -27.75 9.55 8.11
N PRO A 403 -29.09 9.53 8.34
CA PRO A 403 -29.86 8.30 8.27
C PRO A 403 -29.95 7.71 6.85
N ASN A 404 -29.71 8.49 5.79
CA ASN A 404 -29.79 8.00 4.41
C ASN A 404 -28.61 7.10 4.02
N ILE A 405 -27.46 7.30 4.67
CA ILE A 405 -26.26 6.48 4.46
C ILE A 405 -25.92 5.63 5.68
N ASN A 406 -26.76 5.69 6.73
CA ASN A 406 -26.59 4.98 7.99
C ASN A 406 -25.20 5.22 8.61
N GLY A 407 -24.73 6.47 8.62
CA GLY A 407 -23.37 6.85 9.01
C GLY A 407 -23.17 8.35 9.17
N CYS A 408 -21.99 8.76 9.64
CA CYS A 408 -21.66 10.17 9.88
C CYS A 408 -21.27 10.90 8.58
N ASP A 409 -21.83 12.08 8.37
CA ASP A 409 -21.66 12.89 7.16
C ASP A 409 -21.52 14.38 7.53
N TRP A 410 -21.19 15.21 6.56
CA TRP A 410 -21.07 16.64 6.76
C TRP A 410 -22.43 17.30 7.07
N PRO A 411 -22.47 18.32 7.94
CA PRO A 411 -23.73 19.00 8.32
C PRO A 411 -24.58 19.53 7.17
N HIS A 412 -23.98 19.88 6.03
CA HIS A 412 -24.74 20.36 4.87
C HIS A 412 -25.43 19.26 4.06
N ASN A 413 -25.05 17.99 4.25
CA ASN A 413 -25.67 16.82 3.62
C ASN A 413 -26.82 16.23 4.45
N VAL A 414 -27.03 16.75 5.66
CA VAL A 414 -28.00 16.25 6.64
C VAL A 414 -28.89 17.37 7.11
N ASN A 415 -30.21 17.22 6.97
CA ASN A 415 -31.12 18.22 7.51
C ASN A 415 -31.22 18.07 9.04
N CYS A 416 -30.58 18.97 9.78
CA CYS A 416 -30.51 18.93 11.25
C CYS A 416 -31.63 19.70 11.98
N GLU A 417 -32.55 20.38 11.28
CA GLU A 417 -33.63 21.13 11.95
C GLU A 417 -34.74 20.22 12.49
N SER A 418 -35.24 20.59 13.68
CA SER A 418 -35.73 19.74 14.77
C SER A 418 -37.17 19.21 14.68
N SER A 419 -37.33 18.00 15.23
CA SER A 419 -38.48 17.44 15.99
C SER A 419 -39.78 18.24 16.13
N THR A 420 -40.89 17.66 15.63
CA THR A 420 -42.20 17.67 16.32
C THR A 420 -42.95 16.36 16.08
N THR A 421 -43.16 15.63 17.17
CA THR A 421 -44.33 14.79 17.48
C THR A 421 -45.23 14.36 16.31
N GLU A 422 -45.14 13.10 15.90
CA GLU A 422 -46.34 12.28 15.71
C GLU A 422 -45.98 10.79 15.81
N ASN A 423 -46.60 10.14 16.78
CA ASN A 423 -46.52 8.70 17.03
C ASN A 423 -47.77 8.08 16.40
N PRO A 424 -47.65 7.08 15.49
CA PRO A 424 -48.72 6.13 15.31
C PRO A 424 -48.22 4.68 15.47
N ARG A 425 -48.62 4.14 16.62
CA ARG A 425 -49.04 2.77 16.93
C ARG A 425 -49.16 1.80 15.72
N PRO A 426 -48.74 0.52 15.89
CA PRO A 426 -48.89 -0.50 14.86
C PRO A 426 -50.36 -0.90 14.70
N THR A 427 -50.89 -0.73 13.49
CA THR A 427 -52.19 -1.30 13.11
C THR A 427 -51.93 -2.52 12.22
N GLN A 428 -52.39 -3.67 12.69
CA GLN A 428 -52.48 -4.89 11.90
C GLN A 428 -53.23 -4.61 10.60
N SER A 429 -52.67 -5.04 9.47
CA SER A 429 -53.47 -5.32 8.27
C SER A 429 -52.89 -6.51 7.52
N THR A 430 -53.54 -7.65 7.74
CA THR A 430 -53.65 -8.75 6.79
C THR A 430 -53.94 -8.24 5.38
N PHE A 431 -53.17 -8.70 4.39
CA PHE A 431 -53.61 -8.70 3.00
C PHE A 431 -53.45 -10.08 2.39
N THR A 432 -54.60 -10.73 2.26
CA THR A 432 -54.91 -11.82 1.33
C THR A 432 -54.73 -11.35 -0.12
N PRO A 433 -54.45 -12.26 -1.07
CA PRO A 433 -54.16 -11.92 -2.46
C PRO A 433 -55.45 -11.78 -3.30
N PRO A 434 -55.48 -10.95 -4.35
CA PRO A 434 -56.47 -11.07 -5.41
C PRO A 434 -55.93 -11.88 -6.59
N SER A 435 -56.75 -12.85 -7.00
CA SER A 435 -56.59 -13.68 -8.18
C SER A 435 -56.68 -12.91 -9.51
N THR A 436 -55.86 -13.37 -10.47
CA THR A 436 -56.08 -13.52 -11.92
C THR A 436 -57.05 -12.59 -12.67
N THR A 437 -56.56 -12.03 -13.79
CA THR A 437 -57.19 -12.31 -15.10
C THR A 437 -56.22 -12.13 -16.28
N VAL A 438 -56.28 -13.11 -17.16
CA VAL A 438 -55.58 -13.25 -18.45
C VAL A 438 -56.36 -12.49 -19.52
N SER A 439 -55.69 -11.84 -20.48
CA SER A 439 -56.13 -11.73 -21.88
C SER A 439 -54.96 -11.38 -22.82
N SER A 440 -54.94 -12.10 -23.93
CA SER A 440 -53.92 -12.20 -24.99
C SER A 440 -54.09 -11.15 -26.12
N PRO A 441 -53.20 -11.13 -27.16
CA PRO A 441 -52.91 -9.98 -28.03
C PRO A 441 -53.55 -10.07 -29.43
N SER A 442 -53.44 -9.00 -30.23
CA SER A 442 -53.65 -8.97 -31.71
C SER A 442 -53.08 -7.65 -32.30
N THR A 443 -51.99 -7.66 -33.10
CA THR A 443 -51.92 -7.64 -34.60
C THR A 443 -52.48 -6.34 -35.23
N THR A 444 -51.95 -5.67 -36.27
CA THR A 444 -51.13 -6.03 -37.44
C THR A 444 -50.75 -4.72 -38.17
N SER A 445 -49.66 -4.71 -38.95
CA SER A 445 -49.68 -4.46 -40.42
C SER A 445 -48.43 -3.75 -40.94
N THR A 446 -47.94 -4.23 -42.09
CA THR A 446 -46.66 -3.97 -42.75
C THR A 446 -46.85 -3.36 -44.15
N ASN A 447 -45.98 -2.39 -44.48
CA ASN A 447 -45.34 -2.09 -45.80
C ASN A 447 -46.19 -1.61 -47.01
N PRO A 448 -45.56 -1.17 -48.15
CA PRO A 448 -44.35 -0.32 -48.36
C PRO A 448 -44.54 0.73 -49.51
N SER A 449 -43.58 1.64 -49.77
CA SER A 449 -42.94 1.86 -51.10
C SER A 449 -42.12 3.17 -51.22
N GLN A 450 -40.83 2.99 -51.56
CA GLN A 450 -39.91 3.75 -52.45
C GLN A 450 -39.88 5.30 -52.50
N SER A 451 -38.74 5.92 -52.19
CA SER A 451 -37.63 6.22 -53.14
C SER A 451 -36.73 7.36 -52.64
N THR A 452 -35.42 7.12 -52.72
CA THR A 452 -34.22 7.99 -52.70
C THR A 452 -34.36 9.50 -52.38
N THR A 453 -33.62 9.98 -51.37
CA THR A 453 -32.64 11.09 -51.49
C THR A 453 -31.67 11.06 -50.29
N VAL A 454 -30.37 11.16 -50.57
CA VAL A 454 -29.27 11.30 -49.62
C VAL A 454 -29.19 12.74 -49.11
N GLN A 455 -29.16 12.97 -47.78
CA GLN A 455 -28.18 13.85 -47.12
C GLN A 455 -28.36 13.94 -45.59
N THR A 456 -27.25 13.64 -44.90
CA THR A 456 -26.74 14.19 -43.63
C THR A 456 -27.73 14.56 -42.51
N ARG A 457 -27.73 13.77 -41.44
CA ARG A 457 -28.41 14.09 -40.18
C ARG A 457 -27.42 14.00 -39.01
N SER A 458 -27.18 15.14 -38.37
CA SER A 458 -26.79 15.20 -36.96
C SER A 458 -27.83 14.46 -36.13
N THR A 459 -27.41 13.50 -35.34
CA THR A 459 -28.25 12.84 -34.33
C THR A 459 -27.64 13.08 -32.96
N THR A 460 -28.30 13.97 -32.22
CA THR A 460 -28.32 13.97 -30.77
C THR A 460 -28.75 12.59 -30.29
N MET A 461 -27.87 11.91 -29.57
CA MET A 461 -28.13 10.62 -28.95
C MET A 461 -28.94 10.81 -27.65
N PRO A 462 -29.86 9.89 -27.31
CA PRO A 462 -30.53 9.89 -26.02
C PRO A 462 -29.55 9.49 -24.91
N THR A 463 -29.50 10.30 -23.87
CA THR A 463 -28.79 10.03 -22.61
C THR A 463 -29.60 9.04 -21.75
N GLY A 464 -28.96 7.97 -21.26
CA GLY A 464 -29.48 7.20 -20.12
C GLY A 464 -29.20 5.70 -20.14
N GLY A 465 -27.94 5.31 -19.90
CA GLY A 465 -27.55 3.95 -19.56
C GLY A 465 -26.16 3.96 -18.93
N SER A 466 -26.09 3.84 -17.61
CA SER A 466 -24.85 3.78 -16.83
C SER A 466 -23.97 2.61 -17.31
N THR A 467 -22.88 2.90 -18.02
CA THR A 467 -21.84 1.91 -18.35
C THR A 467 -20.98 1.65 -17.11
N LEU A 468 -21.24 0.57 -16.37
CA LEU A 468 -20.27 0.04 -15.43
C LEU A 468 -19.00 -0.36 -16.22
N GLY A 469 -17.82 0.04 -15.74
CA GLY A 469 -16.54 -0.32 -16.37
C GLY A 469 -16.34 -1.84 -16.49
N LYS A 470 -15.50 -2.27 -17.45
CA LYS A 470 -15.16 -3.69 -17.63
C LYS A 470 -14.47 -4.26 -16.39
N LYS A 471 -14.68 -5.55 -16.09
CA LYS A 471 -14.00 -6.20 -14.95
C LYS A 471 -12.51 -6.38 -15.21
N VAL A 472 -11.70 -6.14 -14.19
CA VAL A 472 -10.28 -6.53 -14.12
C VAL A 472 -10.14 -7.44 -12.89
N VAL A 473 -10.05 -8.74 -13.13
CA VAL A 473 -10.06 -9.78 -12.09
C VAL A 473 -8.64 -10.30 -11.86
N CYS A 474 -8.19 -10.31 -10.61
CA CYS A 474 -6.81 -10.64 -10.27
C CYS A 474 -6.76 -11.80 -9.29
N TYR A 475 -6.14 -12.92 -9.66
CA TYR A 475 -5.94 -14.05 -8.76
C TYR A 475 -4.66 -13.89 -7.93
N TYR A 476 -4.79 -14.10 -6.61
CA TYR A 476 -3.69 -14.15 -5.65
C TYR A 476 -3.56 -15.57 -5.07
N PRO A 477 -2.58 -16.37 -5.55
CA PRO A 477 -2.28 -17.67 -4.98
C PRO A 477 -1.51 -17.55 -3.66
N ASN A 478 -2.06 -18.09 -2.56
CA ASN A 478 -1.51 -17.96 -1.22
C ASN A 478 -0.13 -18.61 -1.06
N TRP A 479 0.19 -19.64 -1.86
CA TRP A 479 1.50 -20.28 -1.84
C TRP A 479 2.63 -19.40 -2.39
N ALA A 480 2.33 -18.29 -3.06
CA ALA A 480 3.34 -17.31 -3.45
C ALA A 480 4.07 -16.69 -2.23
N TYR A 481 3.45 -16.77 -1.04
CA TYR A 481 4.08 -16.44 0.23
C TYR A 481 5.36 -17.24 0.50
N TRP A 482 5.38 -18.52 0.06
CA TRP A 482 6.46 -19.46 0.31
C TRP A 482 7.60 -19.41 -0.73
N ARG A 483 7.42 -18.65 -1.82
CA ARG A 483 8.48 -18.39 -2.79
C ARG A 483 9.64 -17.64 -2.11
N GLN A 484 10.85 -17.85 -2.61
CA GLN A 484 12.07 -17.26 -2.05
C GLN A 484 12.58 -16.11 -2.94
N GLY A 485 13.38 -15.22 -2.36
CA GLY A 485 14.02 -14.11 -3.07
C GLY A 485 13.01 -13.19 -3.78
N ILE A 486 13.33 -12.79 -5.01
CA ILE A 486 12.52 -11.84 -5.80
C ILE A 486 11.13 -12.37 -6.16
N GLY A 487 10.87 -13.67 -5.99
CA GLY A 487 9.56 -14.28 -6.26
C GLY A 487 8.60 -14.27 -5.08
N LYS A 488 9.05 -13.86 -3.88
CA LYS A 488 8.22 -13.83 -2.67
C LYS A 488 7.13 -12.77 -2.80
N TYR A 489 5.89 -13.15 -2.52
CA TYR A 489 4.74 -12.27 -2.70
C TYR A 489 3.63 -12.54 -1.68
N GLN A 490 3.14 -11.49 -1.05
CA GLN A 490 2.20 -11.53 0.08
C GLN A 490 1.03 -10.55 -0.14
N VAL A 491 0.00 -10.64 0.71
CA VAL A 491 -1.18 -9.75 0.64
C VAL A 491 -0.80 -8.27 0.58
N ARG A 492 0.21 -7.85 1.36
CA ARG A 492 0.70 -6.47 1.40
C ARG A 492 1.39 -5.98 0.12
N ASP A 493 1.84 -6.91 -0.73
CA ASP A 493 2.54 -6.59 -1.96
C ASP A 493 1.55 -6.32 -3.10
N ILE A 494 0.26 -6.62 -2.91
CA ILE A 494 -0.79 -6.44 -3.91
C ILE A 494 -1.16 -4.96 -4.05
N ASP A 495 -1.01 -4.42 -5.26
CA ASP A 495 -1.64 -3.16 -5.63
C ASP A 495 -3.12 -3.40 -6.01
N PHE A 496 -3.99 -3.31 -5.02
CA PHE A 496 -5.43 -3.53 -5.18
C PHE A 496 -6.10 -2.49 -6.09
N SER A 497 -5.48 -1.33 -6.31
CA SER A 497 -6.04 -0.28 -7.17
C SER A 497 -6.09 -0.67 -8.65
N LEU A 498 -5.31 -1.68 -9.05
CA LEU A 498 -5.25 -2.20 -10.41
C LEU A 498 -6.36 -3.21 -10.72
N CYS A 499 -7.19 -3.58 -9.74
CA CYS A 499 -8.15 -4.68 -9.84
C CYS A 499 -9.55 -4.23 -9.40
N THR A 500 -10.58 -4.58 -10.17
CA THR A 500 -11.97 -4.42 -9.72
C THR A 500 -12.41 -5.60 -8.87
N HIS A 501 -11.83 -6.78 -9.08
CA HIS A 501 -12.04 -7.98 -8.26
C HIS A 501 -10.68 -8.61 -7.96
N VAL A 502 -10.44 -8.96 -6.70
CA VAL A 502 -9.28 -9.73 -6.28
C VAL A 502 -9.76 -11.05 -5.67
N ILE A 503 -9.17 -12.16 -6.10
CA ILE A 503 -9.59 -13.50 -5.71
C ILE A 503 -8.45 -14.16 -4.96
N TYR A 504 -8.68 -14.49 -3.70
CA TYR A 504 -7.75 -15.27 -2.89
C TYR A 504 -7.83 -16.74 -3.31
N SER A 505 -6.70 -17.34 -3.65
CA SER A 505 -6.58 -18.73 -4.10
C SER A 505 -5.71 -19.52 -3.12
N PHE A 506 -6.22 -20.45 -2.33
CA PHE A 506 -7.56 -21.03 -2.37
C PHE A 506 -8.08 -21.35 -0.95
N ALA A 507 -9.39 -21.60 -0.87
CA ALA A 507 -9.97 -22.52 0.08
C ALA A 507 -10.17 -23.89 -0.60
N VAL A 508 -10.34 -24.95 0.18
CA VAL A 508 -10.48 -26.33 -0.34
C VAL A 508 -11.74 -27.01 0.18
N LEU A 509 -12.17 -28.05 -0.54
CA LEU A 509 -13.26 -28.91 -0.10
C LEU A 509 -12.75 -29.86 0.98
N SER A 510 -13.45 -29.99 2.10
CA SER A 510 -13.13 -30.99 3.13
C SER A 510 -13.68 -32.38 2.77
N PRO A 511 -13.20 -33.46 3.40
CA PRO A 511 -13.83 -34.79 3.28
C PRO A 511 -15.32 -34.81 3.69
N ASP A 512 -15.73 -33.84 4.50
CA ASP A 512 -17.09 -33.65 4.97
C ASP A 512 -17.95 -32.79 4.04
N TYR A 513 -17.43 -32.42 2.85
CA TYR A 513 -18.08 -31.58 1.84
C TYR A 513 -18.37 -30.15 2.31
N GLU A 514 -17.47 -29.59 3.11
CA GLU A 514 -17.53 -28.21 3.57
C GLU A 514 -16.33 -27.41 3.05
N ILE A 515 -16.48 -26.10 2.87
CA ILE A 515 -15.34 -25.23 2.58
C ILE A 515 -14.45 -25.08 3.81
N VAL A 516 -13.14 -25.28 3.65
CA VAL A 516 -12.15 -25.14 4.72
C VAL A 516 -10.89 -24.43 4.21
N ALA A 517 -10.07 -23.93 5.12
CA ALA A 517 -8.81 -23.29 4.79
C ALA A 517 -7.84 -24.27 4.10
N HIS A 518 -7.08 -23.78 3.11
CA HIS A 518 -6.07 -24.58 2.43
C HIS A 518 -4.79 -24.70 3.27
N ASP A 519 -4.25 -23.56 3.72
CA ASP A 519 -3.07 -23.47 4.56
C ASP A 519 -3.47 -22.84 5.89
N SER A 520 -3.75 -23.66 6.90
CA SER A 520 -4.24 -23.17 8.19
C SER A 520 -3.26 -22.22 8.89
N TYR A 521 -1.95 -22.29 8.61
CA TYR A 521 -0.96 -21.39 9.19
C TYR A 521 -1.00 -20.01 8.53
N LEU A 522 -1.12 -19.96 7.20
CA LEU A 522 -1.24 -18.68 6.50
C LEU A 522 -2.64 -18.06 6.67
N ASP A 523 -3.66 -18.88 6.49
CA ASP A 523 -5.01 -18.40 6.22
C ASP A 523 -5.80 -18.03 7.49
N LEU A 524 -5.48 -18.64 8.65
CA LEU A 524 -6.26 -18.52 9.89
C LEU A 524 -5.46 -17.89 11.04
N ALA A 525 -6.12 -17.11 11.91
CA ALA A 525 -5.52 -16.64 13.18
C ALA A 525 -5.25 -17.77 14.21
N SER A 526 -5.95 -18.90 14.10
CA SER A 526 -5.77 -20.02 15.04
C SER A 526 -4.34 -20.57 14.98
N ASN A 527 -3.84 -21.08 16.11
CA ASN A 527 -2.51 -21.68 16.20
C ASN A 527 -1.37 -20.74 15.77
N TRP A 528 -1.46 -19.45 16.13
CA TRP A 528 -0.45 -18.43 15.79
C TRP A 528 -0.27 -18.22 14.28
N GLY A 529 -1.30 -18.52 13.49
CA GLY A 529 -1.30 -18.27 12.06
C GLY A 529 -1.53 -16.81 11.71
N LEU A 530 -1.32 -16.47 10.44
CA LEU A 530 -1.19 -15.09 9.94
C LEU A 530 -2.52 -14.41 9.60
N ASP A 531 -3.65 -15.13 9.74
CA ASP A 531 -5.01 -14.65 9.46
C ASP A 531 -5.18 -13.98 8.09
N ASN A 532 -4.48 -14.50 7.06
CA ASN A 532 -4.44 -13.89 5.73
C ASN A 532 -5.81 -13.71 5.11
N TYR A 533 -6.80 -14.55 5.40
CA TYR A 533 -8.16 -14.36 4.88
C TYR A 533 -8.76 -13.03 5.36
N ARG A 534 -8.66 -12.74 6.67
CA ARG A 534 -9.17 -11.46 7.20
C ARG A 534 -8.31 -10.29 6.80
N LEU A 535 -6.98 -10.47 6.75
CA LEU A 535 -6.06 -9.44 6.27
C LEU A 535 -6.41 -9.03 4.83
N PHE A 536 -6.55 -10.01 3.93
CA PHE A 536 -6.88 -9.80 2.53
C PHE A 536 -8.25 -9.16 2.36
N ALA A 537 -9.29 -9.73 2.96
CA ALA A 537 -10.65 -9.22 2.83
C ALA A 537 -10.83 -7.85 3.51
N GLY A 538 -10.06 -7.55 4.56
CA GLY A 538 -10.05 -6.28 5.28
C GLY A 538 -9.49 -5.10 4.48
N MET A 539 -8.72 -5.37 3.41
CA MET A 539 -8.23 -4.32 2.50
C MET A 539 -9.36 -3.55 1.81
N ARG A 540 -10.60 -4.06 1.84
CA ARG A 540 -11.82 -3.32 1.43
C ARG A 540 -11.95 -1.93 2.08
N GLY A 541 -11.42 -1.76 3.30
CA GLY A 541 -11.46 -0.47 3.99
C GLY A 541 -10.63 0.61 3.28
N LEU A 542 -9.59 0.21 2.54
CA LEU A 542 -8.74 1.09 1.75
C LEU A 542 -9.15 1.13 0.27
N TYR A 543 -9.77 0.06 -0.22
CA TYR A 543 -10.18 -0.10 -1.62
C TYR A 543 -11.68 -0.43 -1.72
N PRO A 544 -12.58 0.54 -1.42
CA PRO A 544 -14.02 0.29 -1.31
C PRO A 544 -14.71 -0.08 -2.64
N ASN A 545 -14.04 0.17 -3.77
CA ASN A 545 -14.54 -0.16 -5.11
C ASN A 545 -14.05 -1.52 -5.62
N THR A 546 -13.23 -2.24 -4.84
CA THR A 546 -12.69 -3.55 -5.20
C THR A 546 -13.47 -4.65 -4.47
N LYS A 547 -13.84 -5.71 -5.18
CA LYS A 547 -14.46 -6.92 -4.60
C LYS A 547 -13.40 -7.90 -4.14
N PHE A 548 -13.50 -8.38 -2.91
CA PHE A 548 -12.59 -9.33 -2.30
C PHE A 548 -13.26 -10.69 -2.23
N MET A 549 -12.86 -11.61 -3.11
CA MET A 549 -13.47 -12.94 -3.24
C MET A 549 -12.50 -14.04 -2.78
N ILE A 550 -13.05 -15.23 -2.53
CA ILE A 550 -12.29 -16.45 -2.25
C ILE A 550 -12.60 -17.49 -3.32
N ALA A 551 -11.59 -18.15 -3.87
CA ALA A 551 -11.76 -19.29 -4.77
C ALA A 551 -11.74 -20.61 -3.99
N LEU A 552 -12.68 -21.51 -4.32
CA LEU A 552 -12.67 -22.90 -3.88
C LEU A 552 -12.11 -23.78 -4.99
N GLY A 553 -11.10 -24.58 -4.66
CA GLY A 553 -10.62 -25.66 -5.52
C GLY A 553 -9.21 -25.40 -6.06
N GLY A 554 -9.12 -25.22 -7.38
CA GLY A 554 -7.89 -25.25 -8.16
C GLY A 554 -7.44 -26.67 -8.49
N TRP A 555 -6.45 -26.79 -9.36
CA TRP A 555 -5.89 -28.06 -9.83
C TRP A 555 -5.68 -29.11 -8.72
N ASN A 556 -4.91 -28.81 -7.67
CA ASN A 556 -4.56 -29.83 -6.68
C ASN A 556 -5.76 -30.37 -5.88
N ASP A 557 -6.68 -29.51 -5.45
CA ASP A 557 -7.85 -29.95 -4.68
C ASP A 557 -8.87 -30.69 -5.56
N SER A 558 -9.00 -30.26 -6.83
CA SER A 558 -9.86 -30.90 -7.82
C SER A 558 -9.37 -32.29 -8.22
N GLN A 559 -8.04 -32.50 -8.18
CA GLN A 559 -7.38 -33.73 -8.58
C GLN A 559 -7.24 -34.76 -7.44
N ASP A 560 -7.76 -34.47 -6.23
CA ASP A 560 -7.72 -35.43 -5.14
C ASP A 560 -8.34 -36.77 -5.58
N ASN A 561 -7.55 -37.84 -5.49
CA ASN A 561 -7.68 -39.17 -6.11
C ASN A 561 -8.98 -39.95 -5.75
N LYS A 562 -10.04 -39.32 -5.23
CA LYS A 562 -11.26 -39.95 -4.70
C LYS A 562 -12.55 -39.13 -4.86
N GLY A 563 -12.76 -38.50 -6.00
CA GLY A 563 -14.13 -38.23 -6.46
C GLY A 563 -14.99 -37.31 -5.57
N ARG A 564 -14.38 -36.46 -4.73
CA ARG A 564 -15.10 -35.69 -3.68
C ARG A 564 -16.06 -34.68 -4.30
N TYR A 565 -15.59 -33.90 -5.27
CA TYR A 565 -16.42 -32.99 -6.05
C TYR A 565 -17.55 -33.77 -6.75
N GLN A 566 -17.24 -34.85 -7.45
CA GLN A 566 -18.25 -35.68 -8.11
C GLN A 566 -19.30 -36.23 -7.13
N THR A 567 -18.87 -36.66 -5.95
CA THR A 567 -19.75 -37.19 -4.89
C THR A 567 -20.65 -36.10 -4.33
N MET A 568 -20.10 -34.92 -4.06
CA MET A 568 -20.87 -33.74 -3.65
C MET A 568 -21.89 -33.37 -4.74
N LEU A 569 -21.48 -33.27 -5.99
CA LEU A 569 -22.33 -32.85 -7.11
C LEU A 569 -23.49 -33.84 -7.37
N ARG A 570 -23.29 -35.14 -7.11
CA ARG A 570 -24.32 -36.18 -7.26
C ARG A 570 -25.33 -36.24 -6.12
N SER A 571 -25.10 -35.53 -5.01
CA SER A 571 -25.96 -35.58 -3.82
C SER A 571 -26.47 -34.20 -3.42
N GLN A 572 -27.78 -33.98 -3.49
CA GLN A 572 -28.39 -32.71 -3.06
C GLN A 572 -28.07 -32.39 -1.59
N SER A 573 -28.03 -33.38 -0.71
CA SER A 573 -27.71 -33.15 0.70
C SER A 573 -26.26 -32.68 0.90
N TYR A 574 -25.31 -33.21 0.13
CA TYR A 574 -23.91 -32.78 0.20
C TYR A 574 -23.70 -31.41 -0.45
N ARG A 575 -24.37 -31.13 -1.58
CA ARG A 575 -24.37 -29.76 -2.13
C ARG A 575 -24.93 -28.76 -1.13
N GLN A 576 -26.05 -29.07 -0.46
CA GLN A 576 -26.62 -28.17 0.55
C GLN A 576 -25.71 -27.99 1.76
N LYS A 577 -25.02 -29.06 2.20
CA LYS A 577 -24.02 -28.98 3.26
C LYS A 577 -22.89 -28.01 2.89
N PHE A 578 -22.36 -28.14 1.67
CA PHE A 578 -21.38 -27.20 1.15
C PHE A 578 -21.92 -25.77 1.12
N VAL A 579 -23.10 -25.56 0.50
CA VAL A 579 -23.75 -24.24 0.36
C VAL A 579 -23.87 -23.53 1.71
N ASN A 580 -24.32 -24.25 2.74
CA ASN A 580 -24.45 -23.71 4.09
C ASN A 580 -23.07 -23.34 4.68
N SER A 581 -22.07 -24.21 4.53
CA SER A 581 -20.71 -23.93 4.99
C SER A 581 -20.08 -22.73 4.27
N ALA A 582 -20.36 -22.56 2.97
CA ALA A 582 -19.86 -21.48 2.15
C ALA A 582 -20.36 -20.11 2.63
N VAL A 583 -21.66 -19.98 2.88
CA VAL A 583 -22.23 -18.73 3.42
C VAL A 583 -21.55 -18.36 4.76
N LEU A 584 -21.42 -19.32 5.67
CA LEU A 584 -20.78 -19.10 6.97
C LEU A 584 -19.30 -18.74 6.83
N PHE A 585 -18.59 -19.35 5.89
CA PHE A 585 -17.18 -19.06 5.63
C PHE A 585 -16.98 -17.63 5.11
N LEU A 586 -17.79 -17.21 4.12
CA LEU A 586 -17.74 -15.85 3.58
C LEU A 586 -18.03 -14.80 4.66
N GLN A 587 -19.06 -15.02 5.48
CA GLN A 587 -19.39 -14.15 6.60
C GLN A 587 -18.27 -14.07 7.65
N LYS A 588 -17.70 -15.22 8.02
CA LYS A 588 -16.67 -15.32 9.07
C LYS A 588 -15.39 -14.57 8.73
N TYR A 589 -14.98 -14.61 7.47
CA TYR A 589 -13.73 -13.98 7.01
C TYR A 589 -13.96 -12.67 6.25
N GLY A 590 -15.22 -12.31 6.00
CA GLY A 590 -15.61 -11.03 5.41
C GLY A 590 -15.37 -10.94 3.91
N PHE A 591 -15.55 -12.01 3.14
CA PHE A 591 -15.44 -11.99 1.67
C PHE A 591 -16.73 -11.49 1.01
N ASP A 592 -16.60 -10.88 -0.18
CA ASP A 592 -17.71 -10.38 -1.02
C ASP A 592 -18.30 -11.44 -1.95
N GLY A 593 -17.72 -12.63 -2.02
CA GLY A 593 -18.19 -13.66 -2.94
C GLY A 593 -17.29 -14.89 -3.01
N LEU A 594 -17.78 -15.87 -3.77
CA LEU A 594 -17.15 -17.17 -3.98
C LEU A 594 -16.87 -17.37 -5.47
N ASP A 595 -15.67 -17.84 -5.79
CA ASP A 595 -15.29 -18.32 -7.11
C ASP A 595 -15.15 -19.85 -7.10
N LEU A 596 -15.78 -20.53 -8.07
CA LEU A 596 -15.73 -21.98 -8.20
C LEU A 596 -14.66 -22.39 -9.21
N ASP A 597 -13.61 -23.06 -8.74
CA ASP A 597 -12.49 -23.51 -9.57
C ASP A 597 -12.36 -25.04 -9.50
N TYR A 598 -13.39 -25.75 -9.96
CA TYR A 598 -13.37 -27.21 -10.06
C TYR A 598 -12.77 -27.63 -11.41
N GLU A 599 -11.63 -28.30 -11.38
CA GLU A 599 -10.83 -28.67 -12.56
C GLU A 599 -10.76 -30.19 -12.78
N PHE A 600 -11.63 -30.83 -13.58
CA PHE A 600 -12.77 -30.24 -14.31
C PHE A 600 -14.01 -31.15 -14.24
N PRO A 601 -15.24 -30.59 -14.22
CA PRO A 601 -16.46 -31.34 -14.38
C PRO A 601 -16.43 -32.21 -15.66
N ASP A 602 -16.85 -33.46 -15.54
CA ASP A 602 -17.05 -34.35 -16.68
C ASP A 602 -18.54 -34.48 -17.06
N ALA A 603 -18.84 -35.36 -18.02
CA ALA A 603 -20.21 -35.58 -18.48
C ALA A 603 -21.18 -36.03 -17.36
N GLY A 604 -20.70 -36.77 -16.36
CA GLY A 604 -21.48 -37.19 -15.21
C GLY A 604 -21.69 -36.07 -14.18
N ASP A 605 -20.88 -35.02 -14.22
CA ASP A 605 -20.93 -33.91 -13.25
C ASP A 605 -21.76 -32.72 -13.75
N LYS A 606 -21.98 -32.60 -15.07
CA LYS A 606 -22.66 -31.46 -15.71
C LYS A 606 -23.94 -30.99 -15.02
N VAL A 607 -24.86 -31.91 -14.76
CA VAL A 607 -26.15 -31.59 -14.13
C VAL A 607 -25.96 -31.19 -12.68
N GLY A 608 -25.07 -31.87 -11.96
CA GLY A 608 -24.77 -31.59 -10.56
C GLY A 608 -24.09 -30.24 -10.38
N PHE A 609 -23.14 -29.89 -11.26
CA PHE A 609 -22.42 -28.61 -11.24
C PHE A 609 -23.37 -27.43 -11.48
N ALA A 610 -24.28 -27.55 -12.45
CA ALA A 610 -25.32 -26.55 -12.68
C ALA A 610 -26.29 -26.41 -11.49
N ALA A 611 -26.70 -27.54 -10.88
CA ALA A 611 -27.54 -27.53 -9.69
C ALA A 611 -26.84 -26.85 -8.51
N TRP A 612 -25.55 -27.15 -8.30
CA TRP A 612 -24.73 -26.54 -7.25
C TRP A 612 -24.61 -25.03 -7.42
N ALA A 613 -24.30 -24.54 -8.63
CA ALA A 613 -24.23 -23.11 -8.92
C ALA A 613 -25.56 -22.40 -8.65
N ARG A 614 -26.69 -23.01 -8.99
CA ARG A 614 -28.03 -22.46 -8.72
C ARG A 614 -28.34 -22.41 -7.21
N GLU A 615 -28.01 -23.48 -6.49
CA GLU A 615 -28.19 -23.56 -5.03
C GLU A 615 -27.32 -22.52 -4.30
N LEU A 616 -26.07 -22.34 -4.73
CA LEU A 616 -25.18 -21.29 -4.24
C LEU A 616 -25.71 -19.90 -4.55
N ARG A 617 -26.14 -19.61 -5.79
CA ARG A 617 -26.74 -18.31 -6.14
C ARG A 617 -27.90 -17.97 -5.21
N ALA A 618 -28.81 -18.92 -4.97
CA ALA A 618 -29.95 -18.71 -4.10
C ALA A 618 -29.55 -18.40 -2.65
N ALA A 619 -28.50 -19.03 -2.13
CA ALA A 619 -28.01 -18.82 -0.78
C ALA A 619 -27.16 -17.54 -0.61
N LEU A 620 -26.45 -17.13 -1.67
CA LEU A 620 -25.55 -15.97 -1.66
C LEU A 620 -26.27 -14.64 -1.93
N ALA A 621 -27.35 -14.66 -2.71
CA ALA A 621 -28.09 -13.46 -3.10
C ALA A 621 -28.62 -12.61 -1.92
N PRO A 622 -29.17 -13.17 -0.82
CA PRO A 622 -29.61 -12.38 0.34
C PRO A 622 -28.51 -11.58 1.03
N HIS A 623 -27.24 -11.99 0.86
CA HIS A 623 -26.09 -11.32 1.43
C HIS A 623 -25.41 -10.35 0.45
N GLY A 624 -25.90 -10.25 -0.79
CA GLY A 624 -25.26 -9.47 -1.84
C GLY A 624 -23.91 -10.04 -2.30
N TYR A 625 -23.65 -11.32 -2.04
CA TYR A 625 -22.40 -11.97 -2.42
C TYR A 625 -22.38 -12.35 -3.90
N GLU A 626 -21.23 -12.14 -4.55
CA GLU A 626 -20.99 -12.57 -5.93
C GLU A 626 -20.66 -14.06 -6.01
N LEU A 627 -21.03 -14.66 -7.14
CA LEU A 627 -20.69 -16.04 -7.49
C LEU A 627 -20.11 -16.10 -8.89
N THR A 628 -18.87 -16.54 -9.00
CA THR A 628 -18.15 -16.72 -10.27
C THR A 628 -17.65 -18.15 -10.41
N ALA A 629 -17.17 -18.52 -11.60
CA ALA A 629 -16.50 -19.79 -11.80
C ALA A 629 -15.37 -19.67 -12.83
N ALA A 630 -14.22 -20.25 -12.52
CA ALA A 630 -13.16 -20.51 -13.46
C ALA A 630 -13.44 -21.80 -14.25
N ILE A 631 -13.35 -21.73 -15.58
CA ILE A 631 -13.63 -22.87 -16.47
C ILE A 631 -12.50 -23.11 -17.47
N SER A 632 -12.34 -24.37 -17.88
CA SER A 632 -11.40 -24.73 -18.95
C SER A 632 -11.73 -24.02 -20.27
N ALA A 633 -10.71 -23.68 -21.05
CA ALA A 633 -10.88 -23.23 -22.42
C ALA A 633 -11.03 -24.35 -23.47
N GLY A 634 -10.77 -25.60 -23.10
CA GLY A 634 -10.84 -26.74 -24.03
C GLY A 634 -12.27 -27.07 -24.42
N GLU A 635 -12.60 -27.00 -25.72
CA GLU A 635 -13.95 -27.22 -26.24
C GLU A 635 -14.53 -28.58 -25.83
N SER A 636 -13.72 -29.64 -25.81
CA SER A 636 -14.15 -30.98 -25.38
C SER A 636 -14.62 -31.00 -23.91
N LYS A 637 -13.86 -30.37 -23.01
CA LYS A 637 -14.20 -30.26 -21.57
C LYS A 637 -15.44 -29.40 -21.37
N ILE A 638 -15.52 -28.25 -22.04
CA ILE A 638 -16.69 -27.36 -21.99
C ILE A 638 -17.95 -28.11 -22.40
N ARG A 639 -17.93 -28.77 -23.56
CA ARG A 639 -19.09 -29.50 -24.08
C ARG A 639 -19.46 -30.71 -23.24
N ALA A 640 -18.48 -31.42 -22.67
CA ALA A 640 -18.73 -32.58 -21.84
C ALA A 640 -19.33 -32.18 -20.49
N GLY A 641 -18.72 -31.23 -19.79
CA GLY A 641 -18.97 -30.99 -18.37
C GLY A 641 -19.82 -29.79 -17.99
N LEU A 642 -20.12 -28.86 -18.90
CA LEU A 642 -20.76 -27.59 -18.53
C LEU A 642 -22.13 -27.38 -19.17
N ASP A 643 -23.12 -27.02 -18.36
CA ASP A 643 -24.41 -26.49 -18.82
C ASP A 643 -24.33 -24.96 -18.85
N ILE A 644 -23.82 -24.43 -19.97
CA ILE A 644 -23.53 -23.01 -20.14
C ILE A 644 -24.76 -22.11 -19.93
N PRO A 645 -25.97 -22.42 -20.44
CA PRO A 645 -27.16 -21.64 -20.12
C PRO A 645 -27.48 -21.58 -18.63
N SER A 646 -27.49 -22.71 -17.92
CA SER A 646 -27.80 -22.75 -16.48
C SER A 646 -26.74 -22.03 -15.64
N LEU A 647 -25.46 -22.20 -15.98
CA LEU A 647 -24.35 -21.50 -15.34
C LEU A 647 -24.44 -19.99 -15.60
N SER A 648 -24.75 -19.57 -16.82
CA SER A 648 -24.90 -18.16 -17.18
C SER A 648 -26.05 -17.47 -16.44
N GLN A 649 -27.07 -18.20 -15.99
CA GLN A 649 -28.13 -17.65 -15.14
C GLN A 649 -27.66 -17.50 -13.68
N SER A 650 -26.80 -18.42 -13.22
CA SER A 650 -26.41 -18.54 -11.82
C SER A 650 -25.14 -17.75 -11.47
N LEU A 651 -24.26 -17.45 -12.42
CA LEU A 651 -22.97 -16.79 -12.18
C LEU A 651 -22.99 -15.30 -12.55
N ASP A 652 -22.28 -14.47 -11.80
CA ASP A 652 -22.08 -13.03 -12.11
C ASP A 652 -21.07 -12.86 -13.25
N ALA A 653 -20.06 -13.74 -13.28
CA ALA A 653 -19.06 -13.84 -14.32
C ALA A 653 -18.55 -15.28 -14.47
N ILE A 654 -18.09 -15.59 -15.69
CA ILE A 654 -17.44 -16.85 -16.06
C ILE A 654 -16.01 -16.49 -16.43
N HIS A 655 -15.05 -16.90 -15.61
CA HIS A 655 -13.63 -16.69 -15.85
C HIS A 655 -13.11 -17.79 -16.77
N ILE A 656 -12.79 -17.46 -18.01
CA ILE A 656 -12.35 -18.45 -18.99
C ILE A 656 -10.84 -18.55 -18.92
N MET A 657 -10.30 -19.73 -18.59
CA MET A 657 -8.85 -19.98 -18.58
C MET A 657 -8.33 -20.14 -20.01
N THR A 658 -8.35 -19.06 -20.80
CA THR A 658 -7.92 -18.99 -22.21
C THR A 658 -6.39 -19.04 -22.37
N TYR A 659 -5.80 -20.02 -21.70
CA TYR A 659 -4.39 -20.37 -21.66
C TYR A 659 -4.28 -21.88 -21.39
N ASP A 660 -3.05 -22.42 -21.41
CA ASP A 660 -2.77 -23.85 -21.26
C ASP A 660 -3.41 -24.73 -22.35
N TYR A 661 -3.57 -24.16 -23.56
CA TYR A 661 -3.94 -24.91 -24.75
C TYR A 661 -2.86 -25.93 -25.17
N HIS A 662 -1.60 -25.56 -24.97
CA HIS A 662 -0.41 -26.33 -25.32
C HIS A 662 0.56 -26.37 -24.14
N GLY A 663 1.31 -27.45 -23.98
CA GLY A 663 2.22 -27.61 -22.84
C GLY A 663 3.08 -28.86 -22.91
N SER A 664 3.93 -29.07 -21.91
CA SER A 664 4.97 -30.11 -21.89
C SER A 664 4.45 -31.56 -21.92
N TRP A 665 3.13 -31.75 -21.85
CA TRP A 665 2.46 -33.04 -22.06
C TRP A 665 2.36 -33.42 -23.55
N GLU A 666 2.66 -32.50 -24.47
CA GLU A 666 2.70 -32.71 -25.91
C GLU A 666 4.13 -32.97 -26.40
N THR A 667 4.25 -33.56 -27.60
CA THR A 667 5.54 -33.79 -28.27
C THR A 667 5.97 -32.63 -29.16
N GLN A 668 5.19 -31.55 -29.17
CA GLN A 668 5.48 -30.33 -29.92
C GLN A 668 5.35 -29.11 -28.99
N ALA A 669 6.36 -28.25 -29.03
CA ALA A 669 6.34 -26.94 -28.40
C ALA A 669 5.49 -25.99 -29.23
N ASP A 670 4.51 -25.39 -28.59
CA ASP A 670 3.60 -24.43 -29.19
C ASP A 670 3.14 -23.39 -28.16
N HIS A 671 2.57 -22.29 -28.62
CA HIS A 671 2.13 -21.18 -27.78
C HIS A 671 0.92 -21.58 -26.96
N HIS A 672 0.99 -21.47 -25.63
CA HIS A 672 -0.07 -21.99 -24.74
C HIS A 672 -1.32 -21.11 -24.64
N ALA A 673 -1.29 -19.89 -25.16
CA ALA A 673 -2.42 -18.94 -25.13
C ALA A 673 -2.60 -18.20 -26.47
N PRO A 674 -2.73 -18.90 -27.60
CA PRO A 674 -2.69 -18.26 -28.92
C PRO A 674 -4.00 -17.52 -29.21
N MET A 675 -3.90 -16.28 -29.71
CA MET A 675 -5.06 -15.41 -29.90
C MET A 675 -6.06 -15.97 -30.92
N SER A 676 -5.55 -16.39 -32.08
CA SER A 676 -6.33 -16.83 -33.23
C SER A 676 -5.72 -18.07 -33.88
N GLN A 677 -6.54 -18.83 -34.59
CA GLN A 677 -6.09 -20.00 -35.35
C GLN A 677 -5.06 -19.61 -36.44
N ARG A 678 -4.01 -20.40 -36.58
CA ARG A 678 -3.01 -20.30 -37.66
C ARG A 678 -3.36 -21.23 -38.83
N SER A 679 -2.77 -20.96 -39.99
CA SER A 679 -3.09 -21.72 -41.22
C SER A 679 -2.70 -23.20 -41.17
N TRP A 680 -1.84 -23.62 -40.24
CA TRP A 680 -1.40 -25.00 -40.06
C TRP A 680 -2.02 -25.69 -38.82
N ASP A 681 -2.84 -24.97 -38.04
CA ASP A 681 -3.50 -25.56 -36.87
C ASP A 681 -4.60 -26.53 -37.32
N THR A 682 -4.47 -27.80 -36.92
CA THR A 682 -5.45 -28.86 -37.23
C THR A 682 -6.63 -28.89 -36.26
N VAL A 683 -6.47 -28.29 -35.08
CA VAL A 683 -7.49 -28.16 -34.03
C VAL A 683 -7.54 -26.70 -33.58
N ARG A 684 -8.75 -26.18 -33.32
CA ARG A 684 -8.96 -24.80 -32.88
C ARG A 684 -8.79 -24.64 -31.36
N ASN A 685 -7.53 -24.69 -30.94
CA ASN A 685 -7.11 -24.43 -29.56
C ASN A 685 -6.64 -22.99 -29.41
N ASP A 686 -7.55 -22.04 -29.66
CA ASP A 686 -7.28 -20.60 -29.69
C ASP A 686 -8.33 -19.81 -28.89
N VAL A 687 -7.92 -18.63 -28.41
CA VAL A 687 -8.76 -17.74 -27.58
C VAL A 687 -10.09 -17.42 -28.27
N GLU A 688 -10.03 -17.00 -29.54
CA GLU A 688 -11.21 -16.66 -30.32
C GLU A 688 -12.19 -17.83 -30.46
N ASN A 689 -11.69 -19.05 -30.70
CA ASN A 689 -12.56 -20.22 -30.80
C ASN A 689 -13.29 -20.49 -29.49
N THR A 690 -12.60 -20.49 -28.36
CA THR A 690 -13.21 -20.77 -27.05
C THR A 690 -14.33 -19.78 -26.74
N VAL A 691 -14.10 -18.48 -26.94
CA VAL A 691 -15.13 -17.45 -26.74
C VAL A 691 -16.32 -17.68 -27.68
N ASN A 692 -16.06 -18.00 -28.95
CA ASN A 692 -17.12 -18.28 -29.93
C ASN A 692 -17.92 -19.55 -29.57
N VAL A 693 -17.27 -20.60 -29.06
CA VAL A 693 -17.95 -21.81 -28.58
C VAL A 693 -18.90 -21.48 -27.43
N LEU A 694 -18.44 -20.74 -26.41
CA LEU A 694 -19.27 -20.36 -25.26
C LEU A 694 -20.47 -19.50 -25.68
N ARG A 695 -20.28 -18.53 -26.58
CA ARG A 695 -21.37 -17.72 -27.13
C ARG A 695 -22.39 -18.57 -27.90
N ARG A 696 -21.94 -19.49 -28.75
CA ARG A 696 -22.83 -20.44 -29.47
C ARG A 696 -23.58 -21.36 -28.52
N MET A 697 -23.00 -21.66 -27.35
CA MET A 697 -23.64 -22.44 -26.30
C MET A 697 -24.55 -21.61 -25.39
N GLY A 698 -24.71 -20.30 -25.64
CA GLY A 698 -25.68 -19.45 -24.97
C GLY A 698 -25.10 -18.56 -23.85
N ALA A 699 -23.78 -18.48 -23.70
CA ALA A 699 -23.18 -17.56 -22.74
C ALA A 699 -23.35 -16.09 -23.19
N PRO A 700 -23.90 -15.20 -22.34
CA PRO A 700 -23.91 -13.76 -22.60
C PRO A 700 -22.48 -13.20 -22.64
N ALA A 701 -22.15 -12.40 -23.66
CA ALA A 701 -20.80 -11.84 -23.83
C ALA A 701 -20.34 -11.06 -22.59
N ASN A 702 -21.21 -10.23 -22.03
CA ASN A 702 -20.96 -9.44 -20.82
C ASN A 702 -20.73 -10.25 -19.53
N LYS A 703 -20.95 -11.59 -19.55
CA LYS A 703 -20.60 -12.49 -18.44
C LYS A 703 -19.28 -13.22 -18.66
N LEU A 704 -18.72 -13.20 -19.86
CA LEU A 704 -17.45 -13.85 -20.17
C LEU A 704 -16.29 -12.94 -19.79
N VAL A 705 -15.39 -13.42 -18.93
CA VAL A 705 -14.18 -12.70 -18.53
C VAL A 705 -12.98 -13.47 -19.08
N LEU A 706 -12.18 -12.80 -19.91
CA LEU A 706 -11.09 -13.41 -20.66
C LEU A 706 -9.84 -13.60 -19.79
N GLY A 707 -9.36 -14.82 -19.63
CA GLY A 707 -8.13 -15.13 -18.90
C GLY A 707 -6.86 -14.82 -19.69
N ILE A 708 -5.94 -14.09 -19.08
CA ILE A 708 -4.64 -13.72 -19.64
C ILE A 708 -3.56 -14.26 -18.69
N PRO A 709 -2.68 -15.16 -19.15
CA PRO A 709 -1.63 -15.72 -18.30
C PRO A 709 -0.51 -14.71 -18.10
N THR A 710 0.01 -14.61 -16.88
CA THR A 710 1.25 -13.88 -16.55
C THR A 710 2.43 -14.85 -16.38
N TYR A 711 2.37 -15.97 -17.09
CA TYR A 711 3.40 -17.01 -17.16
C TYR A 711 3.44 -17.56 -18.60
N GLY A 712 4.42 -18.41 -18.89
CA GLY A 712 4.53 -19.14 -20.14
C GLY A 712 4.76 -20.62 -19.93
N LYS A 713 4.44 -21.43 -20.95
CA LYS A 713 4.80 -22.85 -21.00
C LYS A 713 6.10 -23.03 -21.76
N SER A 714 7.05 -23.73 -21.13
CA SER A 714 8.39 -23.94 -21.66
C SER A 714 8.63 -25.39 -22.07
N PHE A 715 9.52 -25.56 -23.03
CA PHE A 715 9.83 -26.83 -23.67
C PHE A 715 11.33 -26.98 -23.90
N THR A 716 11.79 -28.23 -23.93
CA THR A 716 13.10 -28.58 -24.47
C THR A 716 12.92 -29.07 -25.92
N VAL A 717 13.41 -28.32 -26.89
CA VAL A 717 13.19 -28.55 -28.34
C VAL A 717 14.44 -29.09 -29.03
N SER A 718 14.28 -29.86 -30.10
CA SER A 718 15.39 -30.52 -30.81
C SER A 718 16.07 -29.65 -31.90
N GLY A 719 15.94 -28.32 -31.83
CA GLY A 719 16.56 -27.36 -32.76
C GLY A 719 16.69 -25.96 -32.16
N THR A 720 17.44 -25.06 -32.80
CA THR A 720 17.89 -23.80 -32.17
C THR A 720 17.08 -22.54 -32.50
N ASN A 721 16.21 -22.53 -33.53
CA ASN A 721 15.54 -21.30 -34.03
C ASN A 721 14.31 -21.60 -34.92
N GLY A 722 13.28 -22.31 -34.43
CA GLY A 722 12.11 -22.61 -35.27
C GLY A 722 10.82 -21.93 -34.81
N ALA A 723 9.95 -21.59 -35.76
CA ALA A 723 8.58 -21.14 -35.50
C ALA A 723 7.74 -22.33 -35.00
N PRO A 724 6.80 -22.10 -34.07
CA PRO A 724 5.94 -23.17 -33.57
C PRO A 724 5.01 -23.72 -34.68
N PRO A 725 4.65 -25.01 -34.68
CA PRO A 725 5.02 -26.01 -33.67
C PRO A 725 6.43 -26.60 -33.89
N MET A 726 7.16 -26.83 -32.80
CA MET A 726 8.52 -27.36 -32.82
C MET A 726 8.62 -28.72 -32.12
N PRO A 727 9.32 -29.74 -32.65
CA PRO A 727 9.48 -31.00 -31.95
C PRO A 727 10.13 -30.81 -30.57
N SER A 728 9.51 -31.40 -29.55
CA SER A 728 9.90 -31.28 -28.14
C SER A 728 10.21 -32.64 -27.52
N SER A 729 11.21 -32.68 -26.64
CA SER A 729 11.54 -33.83 -25.80
C SER A 729 10.88 -33.78 -24.41
N GLY A 730 10.20 -32.67 -24.09
CA GLY A 730 9.48 -32.49 -22.82
C GLY A 730 9.48 -31.04 -22.35
N GLY A 731 9.24 -30.85 -21.06
CA GLY A 731 9.21 -29.53 -20.44
C GLY A 731 10.57 -28.84 -20.43
N GLY A 732 10.55 -27.51 -20.51
CA GLY A 732 11.74 -26.69 -20.33
C GLY A 732 12.26 -26.75 -18.90
N VAL A 733 13.52 -26.38 -18.73
CA VAL A 733 14.20 -26.35 -17.43
C VAL A 733 13.48 -25.41 -16.46
N VAL A 734 13.36 -25.85 -15.21
CA VAL A 734 12.75 -25.08 -14.10
C VAL A 734 13.38 -23.70 -13.96
N GLY A 735 12.55 -22.70 -13.64
CA GLY A 735 13.02 -21.37 -13.26
C GLY A 735 13.22 -21.24 -11.74
N PRO A 736 13.98 -20.22 -11.27
CA PRO A 736 14.28 -20.03 -9.85
C PRO A 736 13.10 -19.53 -8.99
N ILE A 737 12.02 -19.04 -9.59
CA ILE A 737 10.84 -18.49 -8.91
C ILE A 737 9.70 -19.50 -8.92
N THR A 738 9.30 -20.02 -10.09
CA THR A 738 8.20 -21.00 -10.17
C THR A 738 8.64 -22.38 -9.71
N ASN A 739 9.91 -22.73 -9.91
CA ASN A 739 10.47 -24.05 -9.63
C ASN A 739 9.65 -25.21 -10.24
N GLN A 740 9.07 -24.98 -11.42
CA GLN A 740 8.19 -25.93 -12.10
C GLN A 740 8.71 -26.27 -13.50
N VAL A 741 8.80 -27.57 -13.80
CA VAL A 741 9.23 -28.04 -15.13
C VAL A 741 8.18 -27.61 -16.14
N GLY A 742 8.63 -27.04 -17.25
CA GLY A 742 7.75 -26.62 -18.34
C GLY A 742 6.90 -25.38 -18.05
N THR A 743 7.16 -24.62 -16.97
CA THR A 743 6.44 -23.38 -16.66
C THR A 743 7.38 -22.32 -16.10
N LEU A 744 7.32 -21.11 -16.67
CA LEU A 744 8.10 -19.95 -16.21
C LEU A 744 7.15 -18.76 -16.02
N SER A 745 7.28 -18.04 -14.90
CA SER A 745 6.61 -16.76 -14.69
C SER A 745 7.05 -15.72 -15.72
N PHE A 746 6.22 -14.71 -15.99
CA PHE A 746 6.61 -13.59 -16.85
C PHE A 746 7.90 -12.93 -16.33
N MET A 747 8.02 -12.76 -15.01
CA MET A 747 9.25 -12.23 -14.38
C MET A 747 10.51 -13.03 -14.74
N GLU A 748 10.45 -14.37 -14.71
CA GLU A 748 11.59 -15.21 -15.12
C GLU A 748 11.92 -15.08 -16.60
N ILE A 749 10.88 -15.03 -17.45
CA ILE A 749 11.04 -14.93 -18.90
C ILE A 749 11.65 -13.58 -19.27
N CYS A 750 11.13 -12.48 -18.72
CA CYS A 750 11.65 -11.15 -19.03
C CYS A 750 13.08 -10.95 -18.50
N LEU A 751 13.43 -11.51 -17.34
CA LEU A 751 14.82 -11.52 -16.86
C LEU A 751 15.74 -12.34 -17.77
N LYS A 752 15.28 -13.48 -18.29
CA LYS A 752 16.05 -14.30 -19.25
C LYS A 752 16.29 -13.56 -20.57
N ILE A 753 15.31 -12.82 -21.07
CA ILE A 753 15.44 -11.96 -22.26
C ILE A 753 16.44 -10.84 -21.97
N LYS A 754 16.26 -10.12 -20.86
CA LYS A 754 17.07 -8.94 -20.50
C LYS A 754 18.53 -9.30 -20.18
N ASN A 755 18.78 -10.34 -19.40
CA ASN A 755 20.09 -10.62 -18.79
C ASN A 755 20.80 -11.83 -19.40
N ASN A 756 20.06 -12.78 -19.96
CA ASN A 756 20.62 -14.07 -20.39
C ASN A 756 20.61 -14.25 -21.92
N ALA A 757 20.38 -13.18 -22.69
CA ALA A 757 20.40 -13.18 -24.15
C ALA A 757 19.46 -14.22 -24.77
N TRP A 758 18.23 -14.35 -24.23
CA TRP A 758 17.17 -15.06 -24.93
C TRP A 758 16.65 -14.20 -26.08
N THR A 759 16.35 -14.84 -27.21
CA THR A 759 15.78 -14.16 -28.38
C THR A 759 14.26 -14.13 -28.24
N LEU A 760 13.67 -12.93 -28.29
CA LEU A 760 12.22 -12.72 -28.32
C LEU A 760 11.75 -12.64 -29.78
N ILE A 761 10.72 -13.41 -30.12
CA ILE A 761 10.02 -13.36 -31.40
C ILE A 761 8.57 -12.96 -31.15
N ASP A 762 8.10 -11.97 -31.91
CA ASP A 762 6.71 -11.53 -31.93
C ASP A 762 5.99 -12.26 -33.06
N ASP A 763 5.33 -13.38 -32.74
CA ASP A 763 4.58 -14.20 -33.69
C ASP A 763 3.10 -13.79 -33.71
N PRO A 764 2.41 -13.81 -34.87
CA PRO A 764 1.01 -13.42 -34.97
C PRO A 764 0.06 -14.14 -34.03
N ALA A 765 0.35 -15.40 -33.66
CA ALA A 765 -0.49 -16.14 -32.71
C ALA A 765 -0.17 -15.84 -31.25
N GLY A 766 1.04 -15.35 -30.95
CA GLY A 766 1.48 -14.99 -29.61
C GLY A 766 3.01 -15.06 -29.48
N PRO A 767 3.63 -14.20 -28.66
CA PRO A 767 5.08 -14.11 -28.60
C PRO A 767 5.72 -15.34 -27.96
N TYR A 768 6.96 -15.62 -28.37
CA TYR A 768 7.76 -16.67 -27.75
C TYR A 768 9.21 -16.24 -27.61
N ALA A 769 9.92 -16.85 -26.67
CA ALA A 769 11.33 -16.63 -26.47
C ALA A 769 12.09 -17.95 -26.44
N TYR A 770 13.36 -17.94 -26.88
CA TYR A 770 14.16 -19.15 -26.87
C TYR A 770 15.66 -18.86 -26.71
N LYS A 771 16.39 -19.88 -26.26
CA LYS A 771 17.85 -19.92 -26.22
C LYS A 771 18.34 -21.37 -26.22
N GLY A 772 19.20 -21.72 -27.18
CA GLY A 772 19.69 -23.08 -27.30
C GLY A 772 18.54 -24.04 -27.59
N ASP A 773 18.37 -25.05 -26.74
CA ASP A 773 17.27 -26.02 -26.80
C ASP A 773 16.06 -25.62 -25.94
N GLN A 774 16.08 -24.45 -25.30
CA GLN A 774 14.98 -23.99 -24.46
C GLN A 774 14.07 -23.03 -25.23
N TRP A 775 12.77 -23.28 -25.19
CA TRP A 775 11.72 -22.49 -25.86
C TRP A 775 10.58 -22.20 -24.87
N VAL A 776 9.98 -21.01 -24.90
CA VAL A 776 8.83 -20.64 -24.06
C VAL A 776 7.85 -19.76 -24.83
N GLY A 777 6.57 -20.15 -24.86
CA GLY A 777 5.46 -19.33 -25.36
C GLY A 777 4.77 -18.64 -24.20
N PHE A 778 4.53 -17.34 -24.29
CA PHE A 778 4.07 -16.49 -23.19
C PHE A 778 3.44 -15.20 -23.69
N ASP A 779 2.77 -14.43 -22.83
CA ASP A 779 2.25 -13.11 -23.20
C ASP A 779 3.22 -11.97 -22.83
N THR A 780 3.29 -10.95 -23.69
CA THR A 780 3.98 -9.68 -23.43
C THR A 780 2.96 -8.56 -23.20
N ALA A 781 3.40 -7.40 -22.68
CA ALA A 781 2.53 -6.23 -22.59
C ALA A 781 1.82 -5.88 -23.93
N LYS A 782 2.46 -6.15 -25.08
CA LYS A 782 1.87 -5.94 -26.41
C LYS A 782 0.74 -6.94 -26.71
N SER A 783 0.98 -8.24 -26.53
CA SER A 783 -0.05 -9.26 -26.79
C SER A 783 -1.19 -9.17 -25.77
N THR A 784 -0.88 -8.84 -24.51
CA THR A 784 -1.85 -8.57 -23.45
C THR A 784 -2.76 -7.38 -23.80
N LYS A 785 -2.23 -6.28 -24.35
CA LYS A 785 -3.06 -5.18 -24.86
C LYS A 785 -3.98 -5.61 -25.99
N ALA A 786 -3.51 -6.46 -26.91
CA ALA A 786 -4.34 -6.97 -28.00
C ALA A 786 -5.51 -7.84 -27.46
N LYS A 787 -5.24 -8.69 -26.46
CA LYS A 787 -6.29 -9.47 -25.76
C LYS A 787 -7.27 -8.57 -25.01
N ALA A 788 -6.79 -7.53 -24.34
CA ALA A 788 -7.64 -6.54 -23.68
C ALA A 788 -8.49 -5.73 -24.69
N GLN A 789 -7.94 -5.42 -25.87
CA GLN A 789 -8.71 -4.78 -26.94
C GLN A 789 -9.80 -5.71 -27.47
N TYR A 790 -9.50 -7.00 -27.63
CA TYR A 790 -10.49 -8.00 -28.01
C TYR A 790 -11.65 -8.10 -27.00
N VAL A 791 -11.39 -7.93 -25.70
CA VAL A 791 -12.44 -7.84 -24.67
C VAL A 791 -13.42 -6.70 -24.97
N LEU A 792 -12.93 -5.54 -25.41
CA LEU A 792 -13.78 -4.42 -25.81
C LEU A 792 -14.52 -4.71 -27.13
N ASP A 793 -13.79 -5.17 -28.14
CA ASP A 793 -14.32 -5.40 -29.49
C ASP A 793 -15.43 -6.48 -29.52
N GLN A 794 -15.35 -7.45 -28.61
CA GLN A 794 -16.35 -8.51 -28.48
C GLN A 794 -17.39 -8.26 -27.37
N ASP A 795 -17.35 -7.09 -26.74
CA ASP A 795 -18.21 -6.71 -25.61
C ASP A 795 -18.21 -7.75 -24.48
N LEU A 796 -17.03 -8.30 -24.17
CA LEU A 796 -16.87 -9.25 -23.08
C LEU A 796 -17.01 -8.56 -21.72
N GLY A 797 -17.28 -9.32 -20.66
CA GLY A 797 -17.45 -8.81 -19.30
C GLY A 797 -16.19 -8.22 -18.67
N GLY A 798 -15.01 -8.60 -19.16
CA GLY A 798 -13.73 -8.09 -18.67
C GLY A 798 -12.55 -8.99 -19.01
N ALA A 799 -11.43 -8.74 -18.34
CA ALA A 799 -10.25 -9.59 -18.36
C ALA A 799 -9.89 -10.07 -16.94
N MET A 800 -9.22 -11.20 -16.88
CA MET A 800 -8.71 -11.82 -15.67
C MET A 800 -7.24 -12.19 -15.85
N ILE A 801 -6.44 -12.09 -14.79
CA ILE A 801 -5.06 -12.58 -14.80
C ILE A 801 -4.86 -13.79 -13.88
N TRP A 802 -4.16 -14.79 -14.40
CA TRP A 802 -3.53 -15.84 -13.61
C TRP A 802 -2.02 -15.75 -13.82
N ASP A 803 -1.25 -15.24 -12.86
CA ASP A 803 -1.64 -14.71 -11.55
C ASP A 803 -0.84 -13.43 -11.19
N LEU A 804 -1.22 -12.74 -10.12
CA LEU A 804 -0.53 -11.53 -9.65
C LEU A 804 1.00 -11.70 -9.46
N PRO A 805 1.49 -12.74 -8.72
CA PRO A 805 2.91 -12.87 -8.43
C PRO A 805 3.76 -13.42 -9.58
N SER A 806 3.15 -13.86 -10.68
CA SER A 806 3.89 -14.31 -11.87
C SER A 806 4.17 -13.17 -12.84
N ASP A 807 3.44 -12.06 -12.75
CA ASP A 807 3.80 -10.79 -13.40
C ASP A 807 5.05 -10.16 -12.72
N ASP A 808 5.64 -9.15 -13.36
CA ASP A 808 6.75 -8.39 -12.77
C ASP A 808 6.24 -7.32 -11.78
N PHE A 809 5.68 -7.77 -10.66
CA PHE A 809 5.09 -6.91 -9.62
C PHE A 809 6.10 -5.94 -8.99
N SER A 810 7.40 -6.28 -9.00
CA SER A 810 8.46 -5.47 -8.37
C SER A 810 9.38 -4.76 -9.38
N ASN A 811 8.98 -4.68 -10.65
CA ASN A 811 9.68 -3.97 -11.72
C ASN A 811 11.15 -4.41 -11.93
N GLN A 812 11.44 -5.70 -11.78
CA GLN A 812 12.78 -6.27 -12.01
C GLN A 812 13.21 -6.14 -13.48
N CYS A 813 12.24 -6.22 -14.40
CA CYS A 813 12.48 -6.16 -15.83
C CYS A 813 12.57 -4.71 -16.35
N GLY A 814 12.15 -3.71 -15.57
CA GLY A 814 12.25 -2.29 -15.93
C GLY A 814 11.13 -1.80 -16.84
N GLN A 815 9.98 -2.47 -16.84
CA GLN A 815 8.78 -2.10 -17.62
C GLN A 815 7.68 -1.44 -16.76
N GLY A 816 8.00 -1.08 -15.52
CA GLY A 816 7.04 -0.71 -14.48
C GLY A 816 6.57 -1.92 -13.67
N PRO A 817 5.97 -1.72 -12.49
CA PRO A 817 5.35 -2.80 -11.73
C PRO A 817 4.10 -3.31 -12.47
N TYR A 818 3.90 -4.63 -12.45
CA TYR A 818 2.81 -5.34 -13.13
C TYR A 818 2.61 -4.91 -14.60
N PRO A 819 3.61 -5.08 -15.48
CA PRO A 819 3.52 -4.60 -16.86
C PRO A 819 2.37 -5.24 -17.65
N LEU A 820 1.98 -6.49 -17.36
CA LEU A 820 0.86 -7.15 -18.04
C LEU A 820 -0.48 -6.65 -17.49
N LEU A 821 -0.64 -6.56 -16.16
CA LEU A 821 -1.86 -6.01 -15.57
C LEU A 821 -2.07 -4.53 -15.93
N THR A 822 -0.98 -3.75 -15.96
CA THR A 822 -1.00 -2.35 -16.39
C THR A 822 -1.41 -2.23 -17.86
N ALA A 823 -0.94 -3.15 -18.72
CA ALA A 823 -1.36 -3.22 -20.11
C ALA A 823 -2.88 -3.47 -20.26
N ILE A 824 -3.48 -4.31 -19.39
CA ILE A 824 -4.94 -4.51 -19.35
C ILE A 824 -5.64 -3.22 -18.95
N ASN A 825 -5.22 -2.60 -17.85
CA ASN A 825 -5.84 -1.38 -17.33
C ASN A 825 -5.78 -0.24 -18.36
N GLN A 826 -4.65 -0.05 -19.03
CA GLN A 826 -4.50 0.96 -20.10
C GLN A 826 -5.55 0.84 -21.21
N VAL A 827 -6.13 -0.34 -21.42
CA VAL A 827 -7.20 -0.55 -22.40
C VAL A 827 -8.57 -0.52 -21.73
N LEU A 828 -8.77 -1.22 -20.63
CA LEU A 828 -10.11 -1.43 -20.04
C LEU A 828 -10.60 -0.31 -19.13
N THR A 829 -9.70 0.49 -18.53
CA THR A 829 -10.09 1.58 -17.61
C THR A 829 -9.94 2.97 -18.23
N TYR A 830 -9.05 3.15 -19.20
CA TYR A 830 -8.88 4.41 -19.93
C TYR A 830 -9.74 4.51 -21.20
N ALA A 831 -10.39 3.43 -21.64
CA ALA A 831 -11.41 3.47 -22.69
C ALA A 831 -12.78 3.89 -22.13
N SER A 832 -12.86 5.07 -21.51
CA SER A 832 -14.10 5.85 -21.45
C SER A 832 -13.83 7.13 -22.25
N PRO A 833 -14.63 7.41 -23.30
CA PRO A 833 -14.36 8.49 -24.24
C PRO A 833 -14.31 9.88 -23.60
#